data_AF-A0A819WWM3-F1
#
_entry.id   AF-A0A819WWM3-F1
#
_cell.length_a   1.000
_cell.length_b   1.000
_cell.length_c   1.000
_cell.angle_alpha   90.00
_cell.angle_beta   90.00
_cell.angle_gamma   90.00
#
_symmetry.space_group_name_H-M   'P 1'
#
loop_
_entity.id
_entity.type
_entity.pdbx_description
1 polymer ?
#
loop_
_entity_poly.entity_id
_entity_poly.type
_entity_poly.pdbx_seq_one_letter_code
_entity_poly.pdbx_strand_id
1 'polypeptide(L)'
;MAFTPYQLFLAGLMLITGSINTLSTKWADRQTSHFCDGSGANVTFEHPFLQGVGMFLGEFLCLLVFKFIWYSTARYRIERMIYKGDAASSVVRFWPINIKKDTRLVDGEQTFNPFIFWVASICDMLSTCLSYIALNYTSASSFQMLRGSVMVFTAILSVLFLRKNLTWKHWLGIFAVVIGLTIVGVSDVIFSKQPEGNHTNAEKLAGDALILIAMLFTSFQVVYEERFIGKYNIPPLQAVGWEGIFGFSTLGLLLIPFYFIIVPTSNSGPDHRLEDVLSAFCQMRDNWIIILATFGNVLSIAFFNFAGVSVTKELSSTTRMVLDSGRTLIIWIVSLALQWQAFYSLQVLGFIILVIGMGIYNGVWEHLFRLCVSRPPISSERSQLLPSHDDVTVYESNSNRPLVVWSEAERQYIGDKLVSLEPLNNEHIKYLQDLEINGSLDFWTEIIAAAKPIDVRIKQSEFDQYASEFKQRSLPFRVLVDDVQAVIDDEKQKIDAESLKRQFKSRFFGQSKADIVGTYVSYNEILAFLEEKAQADSQHIAVVDIGRTYENRAIKGISIKFNPAATRNIWIDCGIHAREWITPAACIWMVDKLIDEYNKNDATVTSLLNYWNVYIAPSLNPDGYEYSRTTSRLWRKSRARGTTGSCFGVDLNRNYPRKWMTGGASSSPCSDTYAGPSAGSEPETKGVINFLQSKIGTWDMYMSFHSYGQWWFTPYGYDTSLPANYNSQYAKAQIGVNAIRSVNSARTYDIGSVAQLLYIASGSTVDWAYDDLKIPFANTIELPPKSASPGFVLPPSEAPGVCHETYVGMKAFLAAIKQELQSSMSG
;
A
#
# COMPACT_ATOMS: atom_id res chain seq x y z
N MET A 1 -4.48 10.89 -13.62
CA MET A 1 -3.96 11.16 -12.27
C MET A 1 -2.98 12.31 -12.38
N ALA A 2 -3.09 13.33 -11.53
CA ALA A 2 -2.11 14.43 -11.51
C ALA A 2 -0.82 13.94 -10.84
N PHE A 3 0.34 14.25 -11.41
CA PHE A 3 1.64 13.94 -10.79
C PHE A 3 1.74 14.60 -9.41
N THR A 4 2.31 13.90 -8.43
CA THR A 4 2.60 14.51 -7.13
C THR A 4 3.65 15.62 -7.29
N PRO A 5 3.74 16.59 -6.37
CA PRO A 5 4.78 17.62 -6.42
C PRO A 5 6.20 17.04 -6.47
N TYR A 6 6.42 15.88 -5.86
CA TYR A 6 7.71 15.17 -5.90
C TYR A 6 7.99 14.55 -7.27
N GLN A 7 6.99 13.89 -7.88
CA GLN A 7 7.11 13.35 -9.23
C GLN A 7 7.34 14.46 -10.28
N LEU A 8 6.69 15.62 -10.12
CA LEU A 8 6.93 16.80 -10.95
C LEU A 8 8.35 17.35 -10.76
N PHE A 9 8.84 17.38 -9.52
CA PHE A 9 10.22 17.78 -9.23
C PHE A 9 11.24 16.84 -9.91
N LEU A 10 11.05 15.52 -9.82
CA LEU A 10 11.93 14.54 -10.47
C LEU A 10 11.90 14.66 -12.00
N ALA A 11 10.71 14.85 -12.58
CA ALA A 11 10.55 15.07 -14.02
C ALA A 11 11.26 16.36 -14.49
N GLY A 12 11.09 17.45 -13.74
CA GLY A 12 11.78 18.71 -14.02
C GLY A 12 13.30 18.60 -13.86
N LEU A 13 13.76 17.94 -12.80
CA LEU A 13 15.18 17.69 -12.56
C LEU A 13 15.82 16.90 -13.71
N MET A 14 15.17 15.82 -14.15
CA MET A 14 15.64 15.00 -15.29
C MET A 14 15.73 15.82 -16.58
N LEU A 15 14.71 16.63 -16.90
CA LEU A 15 14.71 17.48 -18.11
C LEU A 15 15.82 18.53 -18.09
N ILE A 16 15.99 19.24 -16.97
CA ILE A 16 16.98 20.31 -16.83
C ILE A 16 18.40 19.75 -16.89
N THR A 17 18.70 18.78 -16.02
CA THR A 17 20.06 18.21 -15.91
C THR A 17 20.42 17.40 -17.14
N GLY A 18 19.45 16.74 -17.77
CA GLY A 18 19.67 16.08 -19.03
C GLY A 18 20.01 17.07 -20.16
N SER A 19 19.33 18.22 -20.21
CA SER A 19 19.60 19.25 -21.23
C SER A 19 20.96 19.92 -21.02
N ILE A 20 21.31 20.21 -19.76
CA ILE A 20 22.63 20.75 -19.37
C ILE A 20 23.74 19.78 -19.76
N ASN A 21 23.58 18.47 -19.51
CA ASN A 21 24.53 17.44 -19.88
C ASN A 21 24.87 17.54 -21.39
N THR A 22 23.87 17.42 -22.26
CA THR A 22 24.11 17.44 -23.71
C THR A 22 24.69 18.76 -24.22
N LEU A 23 24.26 19.90 -23.67
CA LEU A 23 24.82 21.20 -24.06
C LEU A 23 26.26 21.37 -23.57
N SER A 24 26.58 20.88 -22.37
CA SER A 24 27.92 20.94 -21.78
C SER A 24 28.90 20.06 -22.54
N THR A 25 28.51 18.83 -22.92
CA THR A 25 29.33 17.94 -23.76
C THR A 25 29.63 18.59 -25.10
N LYS A 26 28.60 19.11 -25.79
CA LYS A 26 28.80 19.79 -27.08
C LYS A 26 29.65 21.06 -26.96
N TRP A 27 29.60 21.72 -25.81
CA TRP A 27 30.46 22.87 -25.53
C TRP A 27 31.91 22.47 -25.27
N ALA A 28 32.14 21.33 -24.61
CA ALA A 28 33.46 20.74 -24.41
C ALA A 28 34.09 20.31 -25.75
N ASP A 29 33.35 19.61 -26.62
CA ASP A 29 33.83 19.11 -27.91
C ASP A 29 34.25 20.24 -28.87
N ARG A 30 33.68 21.44 -28.69
CA ARG A 30 34.03 22.64 -29.48
C ARG A 30 35.24 23.41 -28.96
N GLN A 31 35.80 23.03 -27.81
CA GLN A 31 37.02 23.65 -27.31
C GLN A 31 38.24 23.09 -28.05
N THR A 32 39.15 23.97 -28.43
CA THR A 32 40.45 23.59 -29.00
C THR A 32 41.53 23.72 -27.94
N SER A 33 42.47 22.77 -27.93
CA SER A 33 43.67 22.83 -27.10
C SER A 33 44.89 22.34 -27.88
N HIS A 34 46.08 22.67 -27.39
CA HIS A 34 47.33 22.25 -28.01
C HIS A 34 47.49 20.72 -27.91
N PHE A 35 47.92 20.10 -29.02
CA PHE A 35 48.25 18.68 -29.06
C PHE A 35 49.65 18.41 -28.49
N CYS A 36 49.81 17.30 -27.78
CA CYS A 36 50.94 17.07 -26.87
C CYS A 36 52.14 16.32 -27.46
N ASP A 37 52.31 16.35 -28.78
CA ASP A 37 53.46 15.79 -29.51
C ASP A 37 54.59 16.81 -29.75
N GLY A 38 54.44 18.04 -29.26
CA GLY A 38 55.40 19.12 -29.50
C GLY A 38 55.27 19.83 -30.86
N SER A 39 54.26 19.47 -31.67
CA SER A 39 53.97 20.11 -32.97
C SER A 39 53.27 21.47 -32.84
N GLY A 40 52.62 21.74 -31.70
CA GLY A 40 51.86 22.97 -31.45
C GLY A 40 50.52 23.05 -32.20
N ALA A 41 50.08 21.99 -32.88
CA ALA A 41 48.81 21.95 -33.58
C ALA A 41 47.62 22.07 -32.61
N ASN A 42 46.65 22.91 -32.94
CA ASN A 42 45.38 23.01 -32.20
C ASN A 42 44.44 21.91 -32.68
N VAL A 43 44.02 21.04 -31.77
CA VAL A 43 43.08 19.94 -32.03
C VAL A 43 41.84 20.13 -31.15
N THR A 44 40.68 19.71 -31.65
CA THR A 44 39.42 19.68 -30.91
C THR A 44 39.45 18.57 -29.85
N PHE A 45 38.80 18.81 -28.71
CA PHE A 45 38.72 17.83 -27.63
C PHE A 45 37.75 16.69 -27.97
N GLU A 46 38.20 15.68 -28.72
CA GLU A 46 37.38 14.56 -29.22
C GLU A 46 37.79 13.22 -28.58
N HIS A 47 37.30 12.99 -27.37
CA HIS A 47 37.63 11.82 -26.54
C HIS A 47 36.36 11.12 -25.98
N PRO A 48 35.54 10.48 -26.82
CA PRO A 48 34.20 10.01 -26.47
C PRO A 48 34.20 8.85 -25.44
N PHE A 49 35.17 7.95 -25.47
CA PHE A 49 35.25 6.85 -24.51
C PHE A 49 35.76 7.34 -23.15
N LEU A 50 36.67 8.33 -23.15
CA LEU A 50 37.07 9.01 -21.91
C LEU A 50 35.89 9.78 -21.29
N GLN A 51 35.10 10.47 -22.11
CA GLN A 51 33.86 11.11 -21.67
C GLN A 51 32.85 10.07 -21.13
N GLY A 52 32.78 8.88 -21.72
CA GLY A 52 32.02 7.73 -21.21
C GLY A 52 32.50 7.24 -19.84
N VAL A 53 33.81 7.23 -19.58
CA VAL A 53 34.33 6.95 -18.22
C VAL A 53 33.94 8.06 -17.24
N GLY A 54 33.93 9.32 -17.69
CA GLY A 54 33.40 10.44 -16.92
C GLY A 54 31.91 10.29 -16.56
N MET A 55 31.10 9.71 -17.46
CA MET A 55 29.70 9.41 -17.20
C MET A 55 29.53 8.44 -16.03
N PHE A 56 30.22 7.30 -16.08
CA PHE A 56 30.16 6.30 -15.01
C PHE A 56 30.79 6.80 -13.70
N LEU A 57 31.77 7.70 -13.78
CA LEU A 57 32.29 8.39 -12.60
C LEU A 57 31.19 9.22 -11.91
N GLY A 58 30.36 9.94 -12.68
CA GLY A 58 29.23 10.70 -12.15
C GLY A 58 28.21 9.81 -11.43
N GLU A 59 27.89 8.65 -12.02
CA GLU A 59 27.00 7.66 -11.41
C GLU A 59 27.59 7.04 -10.14
N PHE A 60 28.89 6.72 -10.16
CA PHE A 60 29.59 6.20 -8.99
C PHE A 60 29.52 7.17 -7.81
N LEU A 61 29.61 8.49 -8.04
CA LEU A 61 29.49 9.50 -6.98
C LEU A 61 28.12 9.45 -6.28
N CYS A 62 27.06 8.97 -6.92
CA CYS A 62 25.76 8.77 -6.27
C CYS A 62 25.84 7.77 -5.10
N LEU A 63 26.72 6.76 -5.17
CA LEU A 63 26.92 5.81 -4.08
C LEU A 63 27.57 6.47 -2.86
N LEU A 64 28.50 7.40 -3.08
CA LEU A 64 29.15 8.15 -2.00
C LEU A 64 28.12 9.04 -1.28
N VAL A 65 27.26 9.71 -2.04
CA VAL A 65 26.14 10.50 -1.49
C VAL A 65 25.18 9.60 -0.72
N PHE A 66 24.82 8.43 -1.25
CA PHE A 66 23.99 7.45 -0.55
C PHE A 66 24.60 7.02 0.78
N LYS A 67 25.87 6.59 0.79
CA LYS A 67 26.57 6.17 2.01
C LYS A 67 26.70 7.29 3.03
N PHE A 68 26.92 8.53 2.57
CA PHE A 68 26.98 9.70 3.42
C PHE A 68 25.63 10.02 4.08
N ILE A 69 24.53 10.03 3.32
CA ILE A 69 23.17 10.25 3.85
C ILE A 69 22.80 9.10 4.80
N TRP A 70 23.10 7.86 4.43
CA TRP A 70 22.82 6.68 5.24
C TRP A 70 23.58 6.69 6.57
N TYR A 71 24.90 6.96 6.55
CA TYR A 71 25.70 7.04 7.76
C TYR A 71 25.26 8.19 8.66
N SER A 72 24.97 9.36 8.08
CA SER A 72 24.45 10.52 8.81
C SER A 72 23.09 10.22 9.46
N THR A 73 22.20 9.51 8.76
CA THR A 73 20.88 9.13 9.27
C THR A 73 20.97 8.02 10.32
N ALA A 74 21.84 7.03 10.12
CA ALA A 74 22.07 5.94 11.07
C ALA A 74 22.68 6.46 12.38
N ARG A 75 23.67 7.35 12.30
CA ARG A 75 24.26 8.02 13.46
C ARG A 75 23.23 8.85 14.23
N TYR A 76 22.36 9.59 13.53
CA TYR A 76 21.25 10.32 14.16
C TYR A 76 20.23 9.39 14.86
N ARG A 77 19.90 8.24 14.24
CA ARG A 77 19.01 7.23 14.87
C ARG A 77 19.63 6.63 16.14
N ILE A 78 20.94 6.38 16.15
CA ILE A 78 21.69 5.89 17.31
C ILE A 78 21.77 6.96 18.40
N GLU A 79 22.09 8.21 18.06
CA GLU A 79 22.13 9.34 19.01
C GLU A 79 20.75 9.58 19.66
N ARG A 80 19.65 9.38 18.92
CA ARG A 80 18.27 9.44 19.45
C ARG A 80 17.89 8.25 20.34
N MET A 81 18.47 7.07 20.12
CA MET A 81 18.28 5.90 21.01
C MET A 81 19.05 6.06 22.33
N ILE A 82 20.18 6.78 22.33
CA ILE A 82 21.03 7.00 23.50
C ILE A 82 20.48 8.13 24.40
N TYR A 83 19.89 9.18 23.82
CA TYR A 83 19.27 10.28 24.58
C TYR A 83 17.73 10.18 24.59
N LYS A 84 17.18 9.48 25.60
CA LYS A 84 15.75 9.61 25.95
C LYS A 84 15.53 10.93 26.69
N GLY A 85 15.00 11.94 26.00
CA GLY A 85 14.62 13.20 26.65
C GLY A 85 13.92 14.18 25.71
N ASP A 86 12.85 14.77 26.21
CA ASP A 86 12.01 15.82 25.61
C ASP A 86 12.79 17.07 25.18
N ALA A 87 13.41 17.06 23.99
CA ALA A 87 13.86 18.29 23.31
C ALA A 87 14.36 18.01 21.88
N ALA A 88 13.50 17.53 20.97
CA ALA A 88 13.86 17.48 19.55
C ALA A 88 12.68 17.84 18.63
N SER A 89 11.88 18.82 19.05
CA SER A 89 10.92 19.53 18.18
C SER A 89 11.55 20.71 17.44
N SER A 90 12.83 21.01 17.64
CA SER A 90 13.56 22.03 16.89
C SER A 90 14.46 21.40 15.82
N VAL A 91 14.17 21.77 14.58
CA VAL A 91 14.91 21.46 13.36
C VAL A 91 16.41 21.72 13.55
N VAL A 92 17.22 20.67 13.70
CA VAL A 92 18.69 20.79 13.65
C VAL A 92 19.10 20.87 12.18
N ARG A 93 19.24 22.10 11.66
CA ARG A 93 19.98 22.38 10.42
C ARG A 93 21.47 22.38 10.75
N PHE A 94 22.13 21.24 10.56
CA PHE A 94 23.58 21.21 10.48
C PHE A 94 23.95 20.89 9.02
N TRP A 95 24.19 21.94 8.22
CA TRP A 95 24.31 21.87 6.75
C TRP A 95 23.03 21.32 6.04
N PRO A 96 22.87 21.30 4.70
CA PRO A 96 21.57 21.46 4.06
C PRO A 96 20.82 20.11 3.94
N ILE A 97 20.69 19.37 5.04
CA ILE A 97 20.13 18.02 5.07
C ILE A 97 18.90 18.05 5.99
N ASN A 98 17.73 17.78 5.41
CA ASN A 98 16.46 17.70 6.12
C ASN A 98 16.11 16.23 6.34
N ILE A 99 16.43 15.72 7.54
CA ILE A 99 16.36 14.30 7.90
C ILE A 99 14.97 13.68 7.64
N LYS A 100 13.85 14.43 7.75
CA LYS A 100 12.50 13.92 7.43
C LYS A 100 12.28 13.71 5.92
N LYS A 101 12.92 14.51 5.06
CA LYS A 101 12.87 14.37 3.60
C LYS A 101 13.92 13.37 3.09
N ASP A 102 15.10 13.36 3.69
CA ASP A 102 16.26 12.59 3.20
C ASP A 102 16.20 11.11 3.56
N THR A 103 15.32 10.71 4.49
CA THR A 103 15.06 9.29 4.76
C THR A 103 14.52 8.57 3.51
N ARG A 104 13.69 9.24 2.70
CA ARG A 104 13.14 8.69 1.43
C ARG A 104 14.21 8.33 0.39
N LEU A 105 15.37 8.99 0.44
CA LEU A 105 16.48 8.75 -0.49
C LEU A 105 17.27 7.48 -0.15
N VAL A 106 17.13 6.98 1.08
CA VAL A 106 17.79 5.77 1.59
C VAL A 106 16.81 4.65 1.95
N ASP A 107 15.50 4.88 1.74
CA ASP A 107 14.43 3.92 1.99
C ASP A 107 14.41 2.82 0.91
N GLY A 108 14.55 1.57 1.36
CA GLY A 108 14.59 0.39 0.50
C GLY A 108 15.38 -0.77 1.11
N GLU A 109 15.35 -1.93 0.44
CA GLU A 109 16.14 -3.10 0.85
C GLU A 109 17.62 -2.86 0.55
N GLN A 110 18.47 -3.04 1.55
CA GLN A 110 19.90 -2.76 1.44
C GLN A 110 20.71 -4.04 1.24
N THR A 111 20.08 -5.21 1.43
CA THR A 111 20.70 -6.52 1.26
C THR A 111 20.22 -7.17 -0.04
N PHE A 112 21.00 -7.00 -1.10
CA PHE A 112 20.77 -7.65 -2.40
C PHE A 112 22.10 -7.93 -3.09
N ASN A 113 22.09 -8.79 -4.10
CA ASN A 113 23.28 -9.11 -4.88
C ASN A 113 23.62 -7.94 -5.84
N PRO A 114 24.74 -7.21 -5.66
CA PRO A 114 25.08 -6.06 -6.50
C PRO A 114 25.31 -6.42 -7.98
N PHE A 115 25.72 -7.66 -8.27
CA PHE A 115 26.01 -8.11 -9.65
C PHE A 115 24.79 -8.04 -10.59
N ILE A 116 23.58 -7.87 -10.06
CA ILE A 116 22.37 -7.63 -10.86
C ILE A 116 22.53 -6.38 -11.75
N PHE A 117 23.21 -5.34 -11.26
CA PHE A 117 23.42 -4.07 -11.97
C PHE A 117 24.55 -4.12 -13.00
N TRP A 118 25.36 -5.18 -13.01
CA TRP A 118 26.41 -5.37 -14.01
C TRP A 118 25.83 -5.50 -15.43
N VAL A 119 24.68 -6.18 -15.56
CA VAL A 119 23.97 -6.32 -16.85
C VAL A 119 23.46 -4.96 -17.35
N ALA A 120 22.90 -4.15 -16.46
CA ALA A 120 22.41 -2.80 -16.79
C ALA A 120 23.58 -1.91 -17.27
N SER A 121 24.70 -1.93 -16.55
CA SER A 121 25.91 -1.19 -16.90
C SER A 121 26.52 -1.60 -18.25
N ILE A 122 26.53 -2.89 -18.59
CA ILE A 122 26.98 -3.35 -19.92
C ILE A 122 26.05 -2.82 -21.02
N CYS A 123 24.73 -2.85 -20.80
CA CYS A 123 23.78 -2.35 -21.79
C CYS A 123 23.93 -0.84 -22.00
N ASP A 124 24.15 -0.08 -20.93
CA ASP A 124 24.39 1.36 -21.01
C ASP A 124 25.70 1.69 -21.74
N MET A 125 26.78 0.96 -21.42
CA MET A 125 28.06 1.09 -22.11
C MET A 125 27.93 0.78 -23.61
N LEU A 126 27.31 -0.35 -23.98
CA LEU A 126 27.10 -0.73 -25.37
C LEU A 126 26.25 0.32 -26.12
N SER A 127 25.17 0.78 -25.51
CA SER A 127 24.32 1.85 -26.03
C SER A 127 25.12 3.13 -26.30
N THR A 128 25.94 3.55 -25.34
CA THR A 128 26.75 4.77 -25.43
C THR A 128 27.83 4.65 -26.51
N CYS A 129 28.58 3.54 -26.55
CA CYS A 129 29.59 3.29 -27.58
C CYS A 129 28.99 3.25 -29.00
N LEU A 130 27.88 2.53 -29.19
CA LEU A 130 27.20 2.47 -30.49
C LEU A 130 26.65 3.83 -30.92
N SER A 131 26.15 4.62 -29.97
CA SER A 131 25.67 5.98 -30.22
C SER A 131 26.78 6.91 -30.70
N TYR A 132 27.98 6.83 -30.13
CA TYR A 132 29.13 7.61 -30.58
C TYR A 132 29.60 7.19 -31.97
N ILE A 133 29.68 5.89 -32.25
CA ILE A 133 30.04 5.41 -33.60
C ILE A 133 29.01 5.89 -34.62
N ALA A 134 27.72 5.87 -34.27
CA ALA A 134 26.66 6.31 -35.18
C ALA A 134 26.74 7.81 -35.51
N LEU A 135 27.15 8.66 -34.56
CA LEU A 135 27.32 10.11 -34.79
C LEU A 135 28.36 10.45 -35.87
N ASN A 136 29.28 9.54 -36.17
CA ASN A 136 30.23 9.71 -37.27
C ASN A 136 29.62 9.45 -38.65
N TYR A 137 28.49 8.73 -38.72
CA TYR A 137 27.86 8.31 -39.97
C TYR A 137 26.50 8.99 -40.24
N THR A 138 25.88 9.57 -39.22
CA THR A 138 24.56 10.24 -39.32
C THR A 138 24.63 11.68 -38.85
N SER A 139 23.67 12.50 -39.26
CA SER A 139 23.61 13.88 -38.79
C SER A 139 23.18 13.96 -37.32
N ALA A 140 23.74 14.92 -36.57
CA ALA A 140 23.36 15.14 -35.18
C ALA A 140 21.85 15.40 -34.98
N SER A 141 21.15 15.94 -35.99
CA SER A 141 19.70 16.13 -35.95
C SER A 141 18.96 14.79 -36.03
N SER A 142 19.39 13.91 -36.92
CA SER A 142 18.78 12.59 -37.12
C SER A 142 19.07 11.68 -35.93
N PHE A 143 20.28 11.76 -35.38
CA PHE A 143 20.64 11.12 -34.10
C PHE A 143 19.68 11.50 -32.97
N GLN A 144 19.44 12.81 -32.75
CA GLN A 144 18.55 13.26 -31.68
C GLN A 144 17.10 12.81 -31.93
N MET A 145 16.60 12.92 -33.16
CA MET A 145 15.22 12.55 -33.46
C MET A 145 14.98 11.03 -33.41
N LEU A 146 15.94 10.21 -33.84
CA LEU A 146 15.84 8.75 -33.81
C LEU A 146 15.89 8.17 -32.39
N ARG A 147 16.39 8.91 -31.39
CA ARG A 147 16.27 8.55 -29.96
C ARG A 147 14.82 8.38 -29.50
N GLY A 148 13.83 8.95 -30.21
CA GLY A 148 12.42 8.70 -29.90
C GLY A 148 11.99 7.24 -30.07
N SER A 149 12.78 6.41 -30.77
CA SER A 149 12.53 4.96 -30.94
C SER A 149 12.60 4.16 -29.64
N VAL A 150 13.32 4.66 -28.62
CA VAL A 150 13.45 3.99 -27.32
C VAL A 150 12.08 3.74 -26.69
N MET A 151 11.14 4.68 -26.83
CA MET A 151 9.77 4.50 -26.31
C MET A 151 9.07 3.27 -26.89
N VAL A 152 9.23 3.02 -28.19
CA VAL A 152 8.60 1.87 -28.89
C VAL A 152 9.16 0.56 -28.36
N PHE A 153 10.49 0.44 -28.30
CA PHE A 153 11.15 -0.75 -27.79
C PHE A 153 10.87 -0.97 -26.29
N THR A 154 10.89 0.08 -25.48
CA THR A 154 10.52 0.02 -24.05
C THR A 154 9.08 -0.45 -23.85
N ALA A 155 8.13 0.01 -24.66
CA ALA A 155 6.73 -0.41 -24.57
C ALA A 155 6.57 -1.92 -24.89
N ILE A 156 7.22 -2.39 -25.96
CA ILE A 156 7.20 -3.82 -26.35
C ILE A 156 7.87 -4.68 -25.27
N LEU A 157 9.07 -4.30 -24.83
CA LEU A 157 9.80 -5.02 -23.78
C LEU A 157 9.07 -5.00 -22.44
N SER A 158 8.32 -3.94 -22.13
CA SER A 158 7.47 -3.89 -20.93
C SER A 158 6.33 -4.91 -20.97
N VAL A 159 5.75 -5.19 -22.15
CA VAL A 159 4.77 -6.27 -22.29
C VAL A 159 5.44 -7.63 -22.05
N LEU A 160 6.63 -7.85 -22.61
CA LEU A 160 7.34 -9.13 -22.52
C LEU A 160 7.90 -9.41 -21.11
N PHE A 161 8.57 -8.44 -20.49
CA PHE A 161 9.32 -8.62 -19.25
C PHE A 161 8.52 -8.24 -17.99
N LEU A 162 7.57 -7.29 -18.09
CA LEU A 162 6.75 -6.81 -16.96
C LEU A 162 5.28 -7.26 -17.05
N ARG A 163 4.87 -7.93 -18.15
CA ARG A 163 3.49 -8.40 -18.39
C ARG A 163 2.43 -7.27 -18.30
N LYS A 164 2.78 -6.06 -18.73
CA LYS A 164 1.84 -4.92 -18.78
C LYS A 164 0.81 -5.12 -19.90
N ASN A 165 -0.44 -4.74 -19.66
CA ASN A 165 -1.50 -4.72 -20.67
C ASN A 165 -1.55 -3.36 -21.37
N LEU A 166 -1.27 -3.31 -22.68
CA LEU A 166 -1.37 -2.10 -23.49
C LEU A 166 -2.80 -1.92 -24.00
N THR A 167 -3.43 -0.79 -23.67
CA THR A 167 -4.74 -0.43 -24.23
C THR A 167 -4.61 0.05 -25.69
N TRP A 168 -5.73 0.13 -26.42
CA TRP A 168 -5.72 0.57 -27.81
C TRP A 168 -5.09 1.97 -28.02
N LYS A 169 -5.22 2.87 -27.03
CA LYS A 169 -4.61 4.21 -27.06
C LYS A 169 -3.08 4.14 -27.08
N HIS A 170 -2.49 3.20 -26.35
CA HIS A 170 -1.05 2.98 -26.34
C HIS A 170 -0.57 2.49 -27.71
N TRP A 171 -1.30 1.57 -28.33
CA TRP A 171 -0.99 1.10 -29.68
C TRP A 171 -1.10 2.21 -30.74
N LEU A 172 -2.09 3.10 -30.61
CA LEU A 172 -2.21 4.29 -31.46
C LEU A 172 -1.00 5.22 -31.30
N GLY A 173 -0.56 5.45 -30.07
CA GLY A 173 0.64 6.26 -29.78
C GLY A 173 1.92 5.64 -30.36
N ILE A 174 2.13 4.34 -30.19
CA ILE A 174 3.26 3.60 -30.77
C ILE A 174 3.26 3.73 -32.31
N PHE A 175 2.10 3.52 -32.94
CA PHE A 175 1.98 3.61 -34.39
C PHE A 175 2.36 5.00 -34.93
N ALA A 176 1.89 6.07 -34.28
CA ALA A 176 2.26 7.43 -34.63
C ALA A 176 3.77 7.68 -34.48
N VAL A 177 4.41 7.17 -33.42
CA VAL A 177 5.87 7.29 -33.23
C VAL A 177 6.64 6.57 -34.34
N VAL A 178 6.22 5.37 -34.75
CA VAL A 178 6.88 4.63 -35.84
C VAL A 178 6.79 5.40 -37.17
N ILE A 179 5.65 6.01 -37.47
CA ILE A 179 5.49 6.89 -38.65
C ILE A 179 6.46 8.07 -38.58
N GLY A 180 6.50 8.77 -37.44
CA GLY A 180 7.39 9.92 -37.25
C GLY A 180 8.87 9.56 -37.44
N LEU A 181 9.31 8.44 -36.85
CA LEU A 181 10.68 7.93 -36.99
C LEU A 181 11.02 7.55 -38.44
N THR A 182 10.09 6.93 -39.16
CA THR A 182 10.28 6.55 -40.56
C THR A 182 10.47 7.79 -41.45
N ILE A 183 9.65 8.83 -41.23
CA ILE A 183 9.78 10.10 -41.96
C ILE A 183 11.13 10.77 -41.68
N VAL A 184 11.56 10.77 -40.41
CA VAL A 184 12.85 11.34 -39.99
C VAL A 184 14.02 10.60 -40.66
N GLY A 185 14.06 9.26 -40.61
CA GLY A 185 15.15 8.47 -41.21
C GLY A 185 15.20 8.60 -42.73
N VAL A 186 14.04 8.55 -43.41
CA VAL A 186 13.98 8.77 -44.86
C VAL A 186 14.43 10.19 -45.24
N SER A 187 14.09 11.19 -44.41
CA SER A 187 14.52 12.56 -44.65
C SER A 187 16.03 12.73 -44.52
N ASP A 188 16.69 12.01 -43.63
CA ASP A 188 18.16 12.08 -43.48
C ASP A 188 18.86 11.55 -44.72
N VAL A 189 18.42 10.40 -45.24
CA VAL A 189 19.01 9.78 -46.44
C VAL A 189 18.84 10.66 -47.69
N ILE A 190 17.70 11.34 -47.84
CA ILE A 190 17.37 12.10 -49.06
C ILE A 190 17.91 13.54 -49.02
N PHE A 191 17.84 14.23 -47.87
CA PHE A 191 18.04 15.69 -47.80
C PHE A 191 19.31 16.14 -47.07
N SER A 192 20.01 15.26 -46.35
CA SER A 192 21.26 15.65 -45.67
C SER A 192 22.41 15.82 -46.67
N LYS A 193 22.65 17.04 -47.17
CA LYS A 193 23.93 17.39 -47.78
C LYS A 193 24.76 18.15 -46.74
N GLN A 194 25.55 17.42 -45.95
CA GLN A 194 26.55 18.03 -45.08
C GLN A 194 27.78 18.46 -45.92
N PRO A 195 28.51 19.52 -45.52
CA PRO A 195 29.63 20.07 -46.29
C PRO A 195 30.95 19.29 -46.14
N GLU A 196 31.02 18.35 -45.19
CA GLU A 196 32.25 17.61 -44.87
C GLU A 196 31.96 16.10 -44.91
N GLY A 197 32.54 15.41 -45.90
CA GLY A 197 32.41 13.97 -46.09
C GLY A 197 31.38 13.55 -47.13
N ASN A 198 31.83 13.07 -48.29
CA ASN A 198 31.02 12.37 -49.29
C ASN A 198 30.59 10.99 -48.77
N HIS A 199 29.79 10.95 -47.69
CA HIS A 199 29.26 9.68 -47.18
C HIS A 199 28.18 9.15 -48.11
N THR A 200 28.30 7.86 -48.46
CA THR A 200 27.33 7.21 -49.34
C THR A 200 25.98 7.06 -48.62
N ASN A 201 24.88 6.94 -49.37
CA ASN A 201 23.56 6.67 -48.78
C ASN A 201 23.56 5.38 -47.92
N ALA A 202 24.45 4.43 -48.20
CA ALA A 202 24.61 3.20 -47.42
C ALA A 202 25.27 3.45 -46.06
N GLU A 203 26.25 4.36 -45.97
CA GLU A 203 26.91 4.73 -44.71
C GLU A 203 25.95 5.48 -43.78
N LYS A 204 25.14 6.39 -44.32
CA LYS A 204 24.10 7.09 -43.56
C LYS A 204 23.04 6.14 -43.01
N LEU A 205 22.57 5.21 -43.86
CA LEU A 205 21.63 4.18 -43.44
C LEU A 205 22.24 3.25 -42.37
N ALA A 206 23.54 2.94 -42.47
CA ALA A 206 24.24 2.18 -41.45
C ALA A 206 24.32 2.95 -40.12
N GLY A 207 24.58 4.26 -40.15
CA GLY A 207 24.51 5.14 -38.98
C GLY A 207 23.14 5.13 -38.30
N ASP A 208 22.07 5.31 -39.07
CA ASP A 208 20.69 5.26 -38.56
C ASP A 208 20.32 3.88 -37.97
N ALA A 209 20.77 2.79 -38.60
CA ALA A 209 20.58 1.45 -38.08
C ALA A 209 21.34 1.22 -36.77
N LEU A 210 22.58 1.73 -36.65
CA LEU A 210 23.36 1.66 -35.41
C LEU A 210 22.67 2.42 -34.27
N ILE A 211 22.01 3.56 -34.54
CA ILE A 211 21.21 4.27 -33.55
C ILE A 211 20.07 3.37 -33.05
N LEU A 212 19.31 2.74 -33.94
CA LEU A 212 18.19 1.89 -33.54
C LEU A 212 18.65 0.70 -32.66
N ILE A 213 19.81 0.13 -32.97
CA ILE A 213 20.42 -0.94 -32.14
C ILE A 213 20.84 -0.37 -30.77
N ALA A 214 21.48 0.80 -30.74
CA ALA A 214 21.83 1.46 -29.48
C ALA A 214 20.58 1.69 -28.60
N MET A 215 19.51 2.20 -29.21
CA MET A 215 18.24 2.49 -28.53
C MET A 215 17.54 1.23 -28.01
N LEU A 216 17.75 0.07 -28.66
CA LEU A 216 17.28 -1.22 -28.16
C LEU A 216 17.98 -1.61 -26.85
N PHE A 217 19.30 -1.43 -26.76
CA PHE A 217 20.06 -1.66 -25.52
C PHE A 217 19.62 -0.72 -24.40
N THR A 218 19.44 0.58 -24.71
CA THR A 218 18.88 1.54 -23.74
C THR A 218 17.50 1.11 -23.25
N SER A 219 16.63 0.66 -24.15
CA SER A 219 15.27 0.23 -23.81
C SER A 219 15.27 -1.00 -22.92
N PHE A 220 16.14 -1.97 -23.21
CA PHE A 220 16.31 -3.17 -22.41
C PHE A 220 16.83 -2.83 -21.02
N GLN A 221 17.86 -1.98 -20.92
CA GLN A 221 18.40 -1.51 -19.65
C GLN A 221 17.28 -0.94 -18.75
N VAL A 222 16.49 0.01 -19.26
CA VAL A 222 15.48 0.70 -18.43
C VAL A 222 14.34 -0.25 -17.99
N VAL A 223 13.93 -1.20 -18.83
CA VAL A 223 12.91 -2.22 -18.46
C VAL A 223 13.48 -3.23 -17.48
N TYR A 224 14.75 -3.60 -17.65
CA TYR A 224 15.48 -4.47 -16.72
C TYR A 224 15.58 -3.82 -15.34
N GLU A 225 15.98 -2.54 -15.28
CA GLU A 225 16.00 -1.73 -14.06
C GLU A 225 14.62 -1.70 -13.38
N GLU A 226 13.54 -1.39 -14.11
CA GLU A 226 12.17 -1.35 -13.55
C GLU A 226 11.80 -2.68 -12.89
N ARG A 227 12.13 -3.80 -13.55
CA ARG A 227 11.82 -5.14 -13.04
C ARG A 227 12.54 -5.44 -11.72
N PHE A 228 13.83 -5.12 -11.64
CA PHE A 228 14.66 -5.52 -10.50
C PHE A 228 14.62 -4.51 -9.34
N ILE A 229 14.57 -3.21 -9.64
CA ILE A 229 14.39 -2.17 -8.63
C ILE A 229 13.00 -2.29 -7.99
N GLY A 230 11.96 -2.59 -8.77
CA GLY A 230 10.62 -2.86 -8.23
C GLY A 230 10.57 -4.15 -7.40
N LYS A 231 11.19 -5.24 -7.87
CA LYS A 231 11.19 -6.53 -7.16
C LYS A 231 11.90 -6.50 -5.81
N TYR A 232 13.04 -5.82 -5.73
CA TYR A 232 13.87 -5.75 -4.51
C TYR A 232 13.70 -4.45 -3.74
N ASN A 233 12.86 -3.50 -4.20
CA ASN A 233 12.70 -2.16 -3.62
C ASN A 233 14.04 -1.46 -3.30
N ILE A 234 14.94 -1.41 -4.28
CA ILE A 234 16.29 -0.86 -4.11
C ILE A 234 16.24 0.69 -4.11
N PRO A 235 16.99 1.40 -3.25
CA PRO A 235 17.10 2.85 -3.31
C PRO A 235 17.72 3.34 -4.65
N PRO A 236 17.16 4.35 -5.33
CA PRO A 236 17.67 4.82 -6.63
C PRO A 236 19.14 5.26 -6.61
N LEU A 237 19.59 5.99 -5.58
CA LEU A 237 21.00 6.39 -5.47
C LEU A 237 21.95 5.19 -5.35
N GLN A 238 21.51 4.13 -4.68
CA GLN A 238 22.29 2.91 -4.51
C GLN A 238 22.36 2.10 -5.82
N ALA A 239 21.26 2.04 -6.57
CA ALA A 239 21.19 1.38 -7.87
C ALA A 239 22.15 2.04 -8.88
N VAL A 240 22.02 3.35 -9.09
CA VAL A 240 22.89 4.15 -9.97
C VAL A 240 24.35 4.05 -9.54
N GLY A 241 24.59 4.08 -8.23
CA GLY A 241 25.93 3.93 -7.67
C GLY A 241 26.63 2.62 -8.05
N TRP A 242 25.90 1.50 -8.03
CA TRP A 242 26.45 0.20 -8.44
C TRP A 242 26.67 0.10 -9.95
N GLU A 243 25.76 0.64 -10.76
CA GLU A 243 25.92 0.75 -12.22
C GLU A 243 27.19 1.54 -12.58
N GLY A 244 27.41 2.67 -11.89
CA GLY A 244 28.60 3.49 -12.04
C GLY A 244 29.90 2.76 -11.70
N ILE A 245 29.94 1.97 -10.61
CA ILE A 245 31.15 1.19 -10.25
C ILE A 245 31.49 0.18 -11.36
N PHE A 246 30.48 -0.57 -11.79
CA PHE A 246 30.65 -1.59 -12.82
C PHE A 246 31.05 -0.98 -14.16
N GLY A 247 30.43 0.13 -14.55
CA GLY A 247 30.70 0.80 -15.82
C GLY A 247 32.07 1.47 -15.83
N PHE A 248 32.42 2.16 -14.75
CA PHE A 248 33.72 2.81 -14.59
C PHE A 248 34.85 1.78 -14.64
N SER A 249 34.68 0.64 -13.96
CA SER A 249 35.67 -0.44 -13.95
C SER A 249 35.80 -1.12 -15.32
N THR A 250 34.67 -1.44 -15.96
CA THR A 250 34.68 -2.15 -17.25
C THR A 250 35.20 -1.28 -18.38
N LEU A 251 34.66 -0.07 -18.55
CA LEU A 251 35.10 0.86 -19.59
C LEU A 251 36.51 1.38 -19.33
N GLY A 252 36.88 1.64 -18.08
CA GLY A 252 38.25 2.03 -17.71
C GLY A 252 39.29 0.97 -18.07
N LEU A 253 38.97 -0.32 -17.92
CA LEU A 253 39.83 -1.42 -18.38
C LEU A 253 39.88 -1.51 -19.90
N LEU A 254 38.79 -1.19 -20.61
CA LEU A 254 38.73 -1.17 -22.08
C LEU A 254 39.50 -0.01 -22.71
N LEU A 255 39.74 1.10 -21.99
CA LEU A 255 40.58 2.18 -22.49
C LEU A 255 42.02 1.75 -22.77
N ILE A 256 42.53 0.75 -22.03
CA ILE A 256 43.90 0.22 -22.22
C ILE A 256 44.06 -0.40 -23.62
N PRO A 257 43.26 -1.40 -24.05
CA PRO A 257 43.36 -1.90 -25.42
C PRO A 257 42.96 -0.86 -26.46
N PHE A 258 42.03 0.08 -26.18
CA PHE A 258 41.63 1.12 -27.15
C PHE A 258 42.78 2.05 -27.55
N TYR A 259 43.71 2.32 -26.64
CA TYR A 259 44.92 3.09 -26.95
C TYR A 259 45.79 2.42 -28.05
N PHE A 260 45.80 1.09 -28.12
CA PHE A 260 46.63 0.35 -29.09
C PHE A 260 45.94 0.07 -30.42
N ILE A 261 44.64 0.35 -30.54
CA ILE A 261 43.88 0.14 -31.78
C ILE A 261 44.03 1.37 -32.68
N ILE A 262 44.56 1.17 -33.87
CA ILE A 262 44.69 2.21 -34.90
C ILE A 262 43.49 2.13 -35.83
N VAL A 263 42.75 3.24 -35.93
CA VAL A 263 41.57 3.39 -36.80
C VAL A 263 41.86 4.49 -37.83
N PRO A 264 42.00 4.15 -39.12
CA PRO A 264 42.41 5.08 -40.17
C PRO A 264 41.53 6.33 -40.36
N THR A 265 40.30 6.31 -39.84
CA THR A 265 39.29 7.37 -39.96
C THR A 265 39.05 8.12 -38.65
N SER A 266 39.88 7.92 -37.63
CA SER A 266 39.73 8.60 -36.33
C SER A 266 40.25 10.04 -36.41
N ASN A 267 39.43 10.99 -35.92
CA ASN A 267 39.79 12.41 -35.73
C ASN A 267 40.53 12.65 -34.40
N SER A 268 40.72 11.62 -33.56
CA SER A 268 41.32 11.71 -32.23
C SER A 268 42.86 11.79 -32.25
N GLY A 269 43.38 12.75 -33.02
CA GLY A 269 44.80 13.10 -33.09
C GLY A 269 45.58 12.52 -34.28
N PRO A 270 46.80 13.02 -34.54
CA PRO A 270 47.66 12.65 -35.67
C PRO A 270 48.09 11.18 -35.72
N ASP A 271 47.99 10.46 -34.60
CA ASP A 271 48.35 9.03 -34.49
C ASP A 271 47.22 8.06 -34.89
N HIS A 272 46.02 8.56 -35.25
CA HIS A 272 44.86 7.77 -35.68
C HIS A 272 44.47 6.64 -34.71
N ARG A 273 44.63 6.84 -33.40
CA ARG A 273 44.21 5.87 -32.38
C ARG A 273 42.70 5.92 -32.15
N LEU A 274 42.12 4.81 -31.68
CA LEU A 274 40.71 4.75 -31.33
C LEU A 274 40.38 5.67 -30.14
N GLU A 275 41.25 5.72 -29.13
CA GLU A 275 41.13 6.65 -27.99
C GLU A 275 42.52 6.92 -27.39
N ASP A 276 42.95 8.18 -27.35
CA ASP A 276 44.21 8.59 -26.72
C ASP A 276 43.98 9.35 -25.42
N VAL A 277 43.85 8.58 -24.34
CA VAL A 277 43.61 9.08 -22.99
C VAL A 277 44.76 9.96 -22.47
N LEU A 278 46.01 9.67 -22.87
CA LEU A 278 47.17 10.42 -22.39
C LEU A 278 47.19 11.83 -22.99
N SER A 279 46.89 11.94 -24.29
CA SER A 279 46.71 13.22 -24.96
C SER A 279 45.53 14.00 -24.38
N ALA A 280 44.43 13.32 -24.03
CA ALA A 280 43.27 13.96 -23.41
C ALA A 280 43.59 14.61 -22.06
N PHE A 281 44.32 13.92 -21.17
CA PHE A 281 44.73 14.50 -19.87
C PHE A 281 45.67 15.69 -20.02
N CYS A 282 46.52 15.67 -21.05
CA CYS A 282 47.40 16.78 -21.36
C CYS A 282 46.61 18.00 -21.87
N GLN A 283 45.65 17.79 -22.77
CA GLN A 283 44.71 18.82 -23.24
C GLN A 283 43.90 19.45 -22.10
N MET A 284 43.40 18.62 -21.16
CA MET A 284 42.70 19.08 -19.97
C MET A 284 43.59 19.97 -19.08
N ARG A 285 44.85 19.58 -18.87
CA ARG A 285 45.78 20.37 -18.05
C ARG A 285 46.06 21.74 -18.68
N ASP A 286 46.22 21.78 -20.00
CA ASP A 286 46.62 22.99 -20.70
C ASP A 286 45.43 23.97 -20.86
N ASN A 287 44.19 23.48 -20.88
CA ASN A 287 42.99 24.31 -20.93
C ASN A 287 42.00 24.01 -19.78
N TRP A 288 41.99 24.89 -18.76
CA TRP A 288 41.12 24.76 -17.60
C TRP A 288 39.61 24.81 -17.94
N ILE A 289 39.23 25.38 -19.08
CA ILE A 289 37.83 25.40 -19.56
C ILE A 289 37.36 23.97 -19.86
N ILE A 290 38.24 23.12 -20.40
CA ILE A 290 37.95 21.70 -20.67
C ILE A 290 37.74 20.95 -19.34
N ILE A 291 38.55 21.24 -18.32
CA ILE A 291 38.37 20.67 -16.97
C ILE A 291 37.02 21.09 -16.39
N LEU A 292 36.67 22.38 -16.47
CA LEU A 292 35.39 22.88 -15.96
C LEU A 292 34.21 22.24 -16.70
N ALA A 293 34.27 22.14 -18.03
CA ALA A 293 33.24 21.53 -18.85
C ALA A 293 33.10 20.03 -18.54
N THR A 294 34.22 19.31 -18.38
CA THR A 294 34.23 17.88 -18.03
C THR A 294 33.67 17.66 -16.62
N PHE A 295 34.05 18.46 -15.63
CA PHE A 295 33.51 18.36 -14.27
C PHE A 295 32.01 18.69 -14.21
N GLY A 296 31.58 19.75 -14.91
CA GLY A 296 30.17 20.09 -15.04
C GLY A 296 29.35 18.95 -15.67
N ASN A 297 29.93 18.26 -16.66
CA ASN A 297 29.32 17.11 -17.28
C ASN A 297 29.14 15.94 -16.30
N VAL A 298 30.20 15.56 -15.58
CA VAL A 298 30.17 14.50 -14.54
C VAL A 298 29.09 14.78 -13.49
N LEU A 299 29.00 16.03 -13.00
CA LEU A 299 27.99 16.41 -12.02
C LEU A 299 26.57 16.36 -12.59
N SER A 300 26.38 16.84 -13.83
CA SER A 300 25.08 16.83 -14.50
C SER A 300 24.57 15.41 -14.74
N ILE A 301 25.46 14.49 -15.11
CA ILE A 301 25.17 13.07 -15.32
C ILE A 301 24.71 12.40 -14.02
N ALA A 302 25.37 12.69 -12.90
CA ALA A 302 24.98 12.15 -11.59
C ALA A 302 23.51 12.47 -11.25
N PHE A 303 23.10 13.73 -11.42
CA PHE A 303 21.71 14.13 -11.18
C PHE A 303 20.74 13.57 -12.23
N PHE A 304 21.16 13.50 -13.49
CA PHE A 304 20.32 12.97 -14.57
C PHE A 304 19.99 11.49 -14.36
N ASN A 305 20.99 10.66 -14.08
CA ASN A 305 20.79 9.22 -13.88
C ASN A 305 20.08 8.91 -12.55
N PHE A 306 20.35 9.68 -11.49
CA PHE A 306 19.55 9.62 -10.26
C PHE A 306 18.06 9.94 -10.52
N ALA A 307 17.77 11.04 -11.22
CA ALA A 307 16.41 11.44 -11.53
C ALA A 307 15.72 10.42 -12.45
N GLY A 308 16.44 9.89 -13.44
CA GLY A 308 15.94 8.87 -14.36
C GLY A 308 15.53 7.58 -13.64
N VAL A 309 16.41 7.00 -12.82
CA VAL A 309 16.10 5.79 -12.06
C VAL A 309 15.00 6.05 -11.02
N SER A 310 14.96 7.23 -10.41
CA SER A 310 13.88 7.62 -9.50
C SER A 310 12.52 7.72 -10.20
N VAL A 311 12.47 8.27 -11.41
CA VAL A 311 11.24 8.28 -12.23
C VAL A 311 10.81 6.86 -12.61
N THR A 312 11.75 5.97 -12.96
CA THR A 312 11.42 4.57 -13.24
C THR A 312 10.81 3.88 -12.02
N LYS A 313 11.33 4.15 -10.82
CA LYS A 313 10.84 3.60 -9.55
C LYS A 313 9.46 4.14 -9.15
N GLU A 314 9.26 5.45 -9.26
CA GLU A 314 8.04 6.14 -8.77
C GLU A 314 6.89 6.19 -9.79
N LEU A 315 7.20 6.02 -11.09
CA LEU A 315 6.24 6.09 -12.18
C LEU A 315 6.35 4.84 -13.07
N SER A 316 7.20 4.88 -14.10
CA SER A 316 7.44 3.74 -15.00
C SER A 316 8.62 4.01 -15.95
N SER A 317 9.21 2.94 -16.52
CA SER A 317 10.20 3.06 -17.61
C SER A 317 9.66 3.86 -18.80
N THR A 318 8.41 3.60 -19.19
CA THR A 318 7.75 4.31 -20.30
C THR A 318 7.60 5.80 -20.05
N THR A 319 7.37 6.22 -18.80
CA THR A 319 7.32 7.64 -18.44
C THR A 319 8.70 8.28 -18.47
N ARG A 320 9.75 7.58 -18.00
CA ARG A 320 11.15 8.02 -18.13
C ARG A 320 11.51 8.28 -19.59
N MET A 321 11.13 7.40 -20.52
CA MET A 321 11.46 7.56 -21.94
C MET A 321 10.75 8.74 -22.61
N VAL A 322 9.52 9.06 -22.19
CA VAL A 322 8.82 10.24 -22.69
C VAL A 322 9.44 11.53 -22.14
N LEU A 323 9.87 11.54 -20.87
CA LEU A 323 10.62 12.68 -20.33
C LEU A 323 11.98 12.83 -21.03
N ASP A 324 12.66 11.74 -21.34
CA ASP A 324 13.91 11.78 -22.09
C ASP A 324 13.72 12.37 -23.50
N SER A 325 12.62 12.02 -24.16
CA SER A 325 12.23 12.61 -25.44
C SER A 325 11.88 14.10 -25.34
N GLY A 326 11.34 14.54 -24.19
CA GLY A 326 11.08 15.94 -23.89
C GLY A 326 12.36 16.80 -23.85
N ARG A 327 13.47 16.24 -23.36
CA ARG A 327 14.78 16.90 -23.43
C ARG A 327 15.25 17.07 -24.87
N THR A 328 15.10 16.04 -25.70
CA THR A 328 15.51 16.06 -27.12
C THR A 328 14.84 17.21 -27.87
N LEU A 329 13.56 17.46 -27.59
CA LEU A 329 12.80 18.61 -28.11
C LEU A 329 13.43 19.94 -27.71
N ILE A 330 13.79 20.12 -26.43
CA ILE A 330 14.41 21.35 -25.92
C ILE A 330 15.74 21.61 -26.62
N ILE A 331 16.60 20.59 -26.72
CA ILE A 331 17.92 20.70 -27.35
C ILE A 331 17.79 21.05 -28.83
N TRP A 332 16.83 20.43 -29.53
CA TRP A 332 16.59 20.70 -30.94
C TRP A 332 16.12 22.14 -31.19
N ILE A 333 15.15 22.63 -30.39
CA ILE A 333 14.69 24.02 -30.46
C ILE A 333 15.84 25.00 -30.23
N VAL A 334 16.65 24.77 -29.19
CA VAL A 334 17.81 25.61 -28.88
C VAL A 334 18.86 25.54 -30.00
N SER A 335 19.10 24.35 -30.56
CA SER A 335 20.07 24.18 -31.66
C SER A 335 19.66 24.91 -32.93
N LEU A 336 18.35 24.94 -33.25
CA LEU A 336 17.82 25.74 -34.36
C LEU A 336 17.91 27.24 -34.07
N ALA A 337 17.55 27.66 -32.85
CA ALA A 337 17.61 29.07 -32.44
C ALA A 337 19.03 29.65 -32.51
N LEU A 338 20.03 28.83 -32.20
CA LEU A 338 21.46 29.19 -32.26
C LEU A 338 22.08 28.96 -33.65
N GLN A 339 21.29 28.59 -34.67
CA GLN A 339 21.75 28.24 -36.02
C GLN A 339 22.85 27.18 -36.05
N TRP A 340 22.86 26.27 -35.08
CA TRP A 340 23.83 25.17 -35.03
C TRP A 340 23.50 24.02 -35.98
N GLN A 341 22.34 24.08 -36.65
CA GLN A 341 21.85 23.07 -37.59
C GLN A 341 21.07 23.71 -38.74
N ALA A 342 21.12 23.09 -39.91
CA ALA A 342 20.32 23.47 -41.07
C ALA A 342 18.85 23.03 -40.88
N PHE A 343 17.91 23.87 -41.33
CA PHE A 343 16.48 23.63 -41.18
C PHE A 343 15.92 22.82 -42.35
N TYR A 344 15.35 21.64 -42.07
CA TYR A 344 14.69 20.80 -43.06
C TYR A 344 13.22 20.57 -42.70
N SER A 345 12.31 21.03 -43.57
CA SER A 345 10.85 21.00 -43.29
C SER A 345 10.28 19.59 -43.09
N LEU A 346 10.84 18.58 -43.77
CA LEU A 346 10.37 17.19 -43.66
C LEU A 346 10.74 16.55 -42.31
N GLN A 347 11.90 16.90 -41.75
CA GLN A 347 12.32 16.47 -40.41
C GLN A 347 11.41 17.03 -39.32
N VAL A 348 11.02 18.31 -39.45
CA VAL A 348 10.07 18.96 -38.52
C VAL A 348 8.72 18.22 -38.51
N LEU A 349 8.21 17.85 -39.69
CA LEU A 349 6.94 17.12 -39.81
C LEU A 349 7.02 15.75 -39.12
N GLY A 350 8.07 14.98 -39.39
CA GLY A 350 8.28 13.68 -38.75
C GLY A 350 8.40 13.79 -37.23
N PHE A 351 9.08 14.85 -36.76
CA PHE A 351 9.27 15.11 -35.34
C PHE A 351 7.98 15.55 -34.62
N ILE A 352 7.14 16.38 -35.25
CA ILE A 352 5.81 16.75 -34.70
C ILE A 352 4.94 15.50 -34.51
N ILE A 353 4.90 14.62 -35.53
CA ILE A 353 4.14 13.36 -35.47
C ILE A 353 4.65 12.46 -34.32
N LEU A 354 5.97 12.39 -34.16
CA LEU A 354 6.62 11.64 -33.07
C LEU A 354 6.23 12.18 -31.69
N VAL A 355 6.27 13.50 -31.47
CA VAL A 355 5.87 14.12 -30.19
C VAL A 355 4.39 13.91 -29.90
N ILE A 356 3.52 14.02 -30.92
CA ILE A 356 2.09 13.75 -30.78
C ILE A 356 1.87 12.30 -30.34
N GLY A 357 2.53 11.33 -30.99
CA GLY A 357 2.43 9.92 -30.64
C GLY A 357 2.85 9.61 -29.20
N MET A 358 3.94 10.23 -28.73
CA MET A 358 4.38 10.12 -27.33
C MET A 358 3.36 10.69 -26.34
N GLY A 359 2.77 11.85 -26.65
CA GLY A 359 1.76 12.45 -25.80
C GLY A 359 0.44 11.66 -25.77
N ILE A 360 0.07 10.97 -26.87
CA ILE A 360 -1.09 10.07 -26.93
C ILE A 360 -0.86 8.86 -26.03
N TYR A 361 0.33 8.25 -26.11
CA TYR A 361 0.69 7.07 -25.32
C TYR A 361 0.56 7.33 -23.81
N ASN A 362 1.00 8.49 -23.32
CA ASN A 362 0.99 8.84 -21.90
C ASN A 362 -0.23 9.67 -21.45
N GLY A 363 -1.21 9.91 -22.32
CA GLY A 363 -2.42 10.66 -21.97
C GLY A 363 -2.21 12.14 -21.66
N VAL A 364 -1.07 12.73 -22.06
CA VAL A 364 -0.73 14.16 -21.84
C VAL A 364 -1.76 15.08 -22.51
N TRP A 365 -2.22 14.69 -23.70
CA TRP A 365 -3.20 15.47 -24.47
C TRP A 365 -4.58 15.50 -23.81
N GLU A 366 -4.99 14.47 -23.07
CA GLU A 366 -6.29 14.46 -22.37
C GLU A 366 -6.34 15.50 -21.26
N HIS A 367 -5.20 15.78 -20.61
CA HIS A 367 -5.10 16.81 -19.57
C HIS A 367 -5.07 18.22 -20.18
N LEU A 368 -4.34 18.41 -21.28
CA LEU A 368 -4.32 19.67 -22.04
C LEU A 368 -5.70 19.99 -22.64
N PHE A 369 -6.43 18.99 -23.15
CA PHE A 369 -7.80 19.17 -23.64
C PHE A 369 -8.76 19.56 -22.52
N ARG A 370 -8.61 19.00 -21.31
CA ARG A 370 -9.40 19.40 -20.13
C ARG A 370 -9.07 20.81 -19.63
N LEU A 371 -7.83 21.27 -19.79
CA LEU A 371 -7.40 22.65 -19.46
C LEU A 371 -7.89 23.67 -20.51
N CYS A 372 -7.86 23.32 -21.79
CA CYS A 372 -8.39 24.16 -22.87
C CYS A 372 -9.92 24.23 -22.87
N VAL A 373 -10.61 23.17 -22.41
CA VAL A 373 -12.05 23.19 -22.14
C VAL A 373 -12.29 23.70 -20.71
N SER A 374 -11.87 24.94 -20.46
CA SER A 374 -12.23 25.67 -19.24
C SER A 374 -13.73 26.00 -19.28
N ARG A 375 -14.55 25.30 -18.48
CA ARG A 375 -15.86 25.84 -18.05
C ARG A 375 -15.62 26.82 -16.90
N PRO A 376 -16.33 27.97 -16.84
CA PRO A 376 -16.17 28.92 -15.75
C PRO A 376 -16.66 28.32 -14.43
N PRO A 377 -16.15 28.81 -13.27
CA PRO A 377 -16.62 28.36 -11.98
C PRO A 377 -18.03 28.90 -11.76
N ILE A 378 -19.02 28.01 -11.64
CA ILE A 378 -20.35 28.38 -11.18
C ILE A 378 -20.28 28.56 -9.67
N SER A 379 -20.73 29.74 -9.25
CA SER A 379 -20.86 30.23 -7.88
C SER A 379 -21.64 29.28 -6.98
N SER A 380 -21.29 29.38 -5.70
CA SER A 380 -22.08 28.94 -4.55
C SER A 380 -23.57 29.25 -4.70
N GLU A 381 -24.41 28.37 -4.14
CA GLU A 381 -25.89 28.36 -4.09
C GLU A 381 -26.58 27.41 -5.09
N ARG A 382 -26.47 26.10 -4.83
CA ARG A 382 -27.64 25.20 -4.84
C ARG A 382 -27.30 23.84 -4.24
N SER A 383 -27.62 23.70 -2.95
CA SER A 383 -28.16 22.46 -2.43
C SER A 383 -29.56 22.24 -3.02
N GLN A 384 -29.94 20.96 -3.13
CA GLN A 384 -31.22 20.39 -3.57
C GLN A 384 -31.26 19.88 -5.02
N LEU A 385 -31.47 18.56 -5.10
CA LEU A 385 -31.82 17.68 -6.23
C LEU A 385 -30.70 16.75 -6.71
N LEU A 386 -30.59 15.59 -6.03
CA LEU A 386 -30.28 14.29 -6.67
C LEU A 386 -31.46 13.87 -7.59
N PRO A 387 -31.37 12.84 -8.47
CA PRO A 387 -30.30 11.83 -8.64
C PRO A 387 -29.94 11.48 -10.12
N SER A 388 -28.86 10.71 -10.32
CA SER A 388 -28.91 9.53 -11.20
C SER A 388 -27.83 8.51 -10.84
N HIS A 389 -28.30 7.30 -10.57
CA HIS A 389 -27.58 6.07 -10.26
C HIS A 389 -26.78 5.57 -11.47
N ASP A 390 -25.54 5.15 -11.27
CA ASP A 390 -24.85 4.21 -12.16
C ASP A 390 -24.82 2.84 -11.46
N ASP A 391 -25.66 1.93 -11.91
CA ASP A 391 -25.73 0.54 -11.45
C ASP A 391 -24.54 -0.26 -12.03
N VAL A 392 -23.74 -0.89 -11.16
CA VAL A 392 -22.75 -1.90 -11.59
C VAL A 392 -23.28 -3.29 -11.27
N THR A 393 -23.83 -3.97 -12.28
CA THR A 393 -24.21 -5.39 -12.19
C THR A 393 -22.96 -6.28 -12.21
N VAL A 394 -22.72 -7.03 -11.13
CA VAL A 394 -21.78 -8.15 -11.10
C VAL A 394 -22.60 -9.44 -11.04
N TYR A 395 -22.35 -10.36 -11.99
CA TYR A 395 -22.97 -11.69 -12.00
C TYR A 395 -22.13 -12.67 -11.18
N GLU A 396 -22.77 -13.38 -10.25
CA GLU A 396 -22.19 -14.54 -9.57
C GLU A 396 -22.32 -15.77 -10.49
N SER A 397 -21.23 -16.53 -10.66
CA SER A 397 -21.25 -17.77 -11.45
C SER A 397 -21.98 -18.88 -10.68
N ASN A 398 -23.33 -18.83 -10.69
CA ASN A 398 -24.28 -19.95 -10.57
C ASN A 398 -25.66 -19.56 -10.02
N SER A 399 -26.07 -18.29 -10.02
CA SER A 399 -27.49 -17.96 -9.80
C SER A 399 -27.96 -16.80 -10.68
N ASN A 400 -29.05 -17.02 -11.42
CA ASN A 400 -29.67 -16.04 -12.33
C ASN A 400 -30.45 -14.94 -11.57
N ARG A 401 -29.88 -14.34 -10.52
CA ARG A 401 -30.50 -13.18 -9.83
C ARG A 401 -29.48 -12.04 -9.68
N PRO A 402 -29.81 -10.80 -10.10
CA PRO A 402 -28.93 -9.66 -9.92
C PRO A 402 -28.87 -9.27 -8.43
N LEU A 403 -27.65 -9.19 -7.88
CA LEU A 403 -27.38 -8.51 -6.61
C LEU A 403 -27.30 -7.00 -6.90
N VAL A 404 -28.21 -6.22 -6.33
CA VAL A 404 -28.13 -4.75 -6.36
C VAL A 404 -27.14 -4.33 -5.29
N VAL A 405 -25.92 -3.98 -5.68
CA VAL A 405 -24.91 -3.39 -4.79
C VAL A 405 -24.91 -1.89 -5.03
N TRP A 406 -25.30 -1.11 -4.01
CA TRP A 406 -25.18 0.35 -4.04
C TRP A 406 -23.69 0.69 -3.91
N SER A 407 -23.05 1.21 -4.97
CA SER A 407 -21.67 1.69 -4.85
C SER A 407 -21.66 3.09 -4.23
N GLU A 408 -21.62 3.15 -2.90
CA GLU A 408 -21.22 4.37 -2.18
C GLU A 408 -19.71 4.55 -2.34
N ALA A 409 -19.25 5.79 -2.54
CA ALA A 409 -17.81 6.08 -2.62
C ALA A 409 -17.12 5.73 -1.28
N GLU A 410 -15.90 5.19 -1.35
CA GLU A 410 -15.11 4.86 -0.16
C GLU A 410 -14.99 6.09 0.76
N ARG A 411 -15.44 5.94 2.00
CA ARG A 411 -15.42 6.97 3.02
C ARG A 411 -13.98 7.20 3.46
N GLN A 412 -13.52 8.42 3.26
CA GLN A 412 -12.20 8.87 3.69
C GLN A 412 -12.25 9.49 5.08
N TYR A 413 -11.17 9.29 5.83
CA TYR A 413 -10.92 9.80 7.19
C TYR A 413 -9.71 10.73 7.21
N ILE A 414 -9.41 11.40 6.08
CA ILE A 414 -8.18 12.18 5.89
C ILE A 414 -8.13 13.31 6.93
N GLY A 415 -7.09 13.27 7.76
CA GLY A 415 -6.86 14.28 8.80
C GLY A 415 -7.81 14.17 10.00
N ASP A 416 -8.69 13.17 10.04
CA ASP A 416 -9.45 12.84 11.25
C ASP A 416 -8.50 12.45 12.36
N LYS A 417 -8.83 12.86 13.59
CA LYS A 417 -7.98 12.65 14.76
C LYS A 417 -8.63 11.69 15.73
N LEU A 418 -7.83 10.78 16.29
CA LEU A 418 -8.23 10.01 17.46
C LEU A 418 -7.73 10.72 18.71
N VAL A 419 -8.65 11.06 19.60
CA VAL A 419 -8.39 11.88 20.79
C VAL A 419 -8.77 11.09 22.02
N SER A 420 -7.87 11.05 23.00
CA SER A 420 -8.12 10.50 24.33
C SER A 420 -8.52 11.63 25.26
N LEU A 421 -9.72 11.56 25.82
CA LEU A 421 -10.32 12.50 26.77
C LEU A 421 -10.17 11.94 28.19
N GLU A 422 -9.82 12.79 29.15
CA GLU A 422 -9.67 12.39 30.55
C GLU A 422 -10.74 13.09 31.41
N PRO A 423 -11.98 12.56 31.48
CA PRO A 423 -13.04 13.16 32.28
C PRO A 423 -12.64 13.22 33.76
N LEU A 424 -12.78 14.36 34.42
CA LEU A 424 -12.35 14.54 35.82
C LEU A 424 -13.50 14.42 36.82
N ASN A 425 -14.74 14.56 36.35
CA ASN A 425 -15.94 14.65 37.16
C ASN A 425 -17.16 14.10 36.40
N ASN A 426 -18.28 13.92 37.10
CA ASN A 426 -19.52 13.41 36.52
C ASN A 426 -20.16 14.37 35.50
N GLU A 427 -19.83 15.66 35.55
CA GLU A 427 -20.32 16.63 34.56
C GLU A 427 -19.68 16.37 33.18
N HIS A 428 -18.36 16.09 33.14
CA HIS A 428 -17.67 15.69 31.92
C HIS A 428 -18.27 14.40 31.35
N ILE A 429 -18.54 13.41 32.21
CA ILE A 429 -19.14 12.14 31.81
C ILE A 429 -20.52 12.36 31.18
N LYS A 430 -21.38 13.14 31.84
CA LYS A 430 -22.72 13.44 31.32
C LYS A 430 -22.65 14.16 29.97
N TYR A 431 -21.76 15.14 29.83
CA TYR A 431 -21.55 15.84 28.55
C TYR A 431 -21.14 14.88 27.42
N LEU A 432 -20.21 13.96 27.68
CA LEU A 432 -19.78 12.98 26.68
C LEU A 432 -20.89 11.98 26.34
N GLN A 433 -21.68 11.55 27.33
CA GLN A 433 -22.86 10.70 27.10
C GLN A 433 -23.90 11.40 26.21
N ASP A 434 -24.14 12.69 26.43
CA ASP A 434 -25.04 13.48 25.59
C ASP A 434 -24.53 13.55 24.14
N LEU A 435 -23.22 13.65 23.92
CA LEU A 435 -22.62 13.62 22.58
C LEU A 435 -22.77 12.24 21.90
N GLU A 436 -22.60 11.15 22.65
CA GLU A 436 -22.74 9.77 22.15
C GLU A 436 -24.18 9.45 21.76
N ILE A 437 -25.13 9.81 22.64
CA ILE A 437 -26.56 9.59 22.43
C ILE A 437 -27.05 10.35 21.19
N ASN A 438 -26.56 11.59 21.01
CA ASN A 438 -26.90 12.42 19.86
C ASN A 438 -26.19 12.00 18.56
N GLY A 439 -25.16 11.15 18.63
CA GLY A 439 -24.36 10.73 17.49
C GLY A 439 -23.45 11.85 16.95
N SER A 440 -23.06 12.80 17.81
CA SER A 440 -22.23 13.94 17.44
C SER A 440 -20.77 13.55 17.19
N LEU A 441 -20.28 12.55 17.92
CA LEU A 441 -18.91 12.04 17.82
C LEU A 441 -18.90 10.50 17.75
N ASP A 442 -17.84 9.93 17.18
CA ASP A 442 -17.62 8.49 17.02
C ASP A 442 -16.74 7.98 18.16
N PHE A 443 -17.35 7.33 19.14
CA PHE A 443 -16.68 6.82 20.33
C PHE A 443 -16.04 5.45 20.05
N TRP A 444 -14.76 5.33 20.37
CA TRP A 444 -13.98 4.11 20.22
C TRP A 444 -13.88 3.33 21.53
N THR A 445 -13.87 4.02 22.67
CA THR A 445 -14.05 3.38 23.97
C THR A 445 -15.33 3.87 24.63
N GLU A 446 -15.86 2.97 25.46
CA GLU A 446 -17.07 3.17 26.21
C GLU A 446 -16.92 4.24 27.31
N ILE A 447 -18.00 4.96 27.61
CA ILE A 447 -18.00 6.00 28.65
C ILE A 447 -18.28 5.36 30.02
N ILE A 448 -17.20 5.02 30.73
CA ILE A 448 -17.24 4.24 31.98
C ILE A 448 -17.42 5.14 33.22
N ALA A 449 -16.40 5.92 33.55
CA ALA A 449 -16.33 6.69 34.79
C ALA A 449 -15.29 7.82 34.68
N ALA A 450 -15.36 8.80 35.58
CA ALA A 450 -14.31 9.80 35.72
C ALA A 450 -12.94 9.14 35.96
N ALA A 451 -11.89 9.79 35.50
CA ALA A 451 -10.48 9.39 35.51
C ALA A 451 -10.13 8.16 34.64
N LYS A 452 -11.08 7.60 33.87
CA LYS A 452 -10.76 6.63 32.81
C LYS A 452 -10.69 7.33 31.45
N PRO A 453 -9.66 7.07 30.62
CA PRO A 453 -9.54 7.69 29.31
C PRO A 453 -10.68 7.23 28.38
N ILE A 454 -11.26 8.18 27.66
CA ILE A 454 -12.32 7.97 26.66
C ILE A 454 -11.76 8.36 25.30
N ASP A 455 -11.70 7.42 24.37
CA ASP A 455 -11.10 7.63 23.07
C ASP A 455 -12.20 7.89 22.04
N VAL A 456 -12.07 9.00 21.32
CA VAL A 456 -13.08 9.50 20.39
C VAL A 456 -12.43 9.93 19.08
N ARG A 457 -13.01 9.52 17.95
CA ARG A 457 -12.63 10.03 16.63
C ARG A 457 -13.38 11.33 16.36
N ILE A 458 -12.62 12.36 16.00
CA ILE A 458 -13.15 13.67 15.64
C ILE A 458 -12.75 13.97 14.20
N LYS A 459 -13.70 14.45 13.39
CA LYS A 459 -13.41 14.80 12.00
C LYS A 459 -12.44 15.96 11.93
N GLN A 460 -11.61 16.00 10.89
CA GLN A 460 -10.65 17.10 10.70
C GLN A 460 -11.33 18.48 10.77
N SER A 461 -12.47 18.65 10.12
CA SER A 461 -13.21 19.92 10.06
C SER A 461 -13.83 20.35 11.39
N GLU A 462 -14.04 19.42 12.31
CA GLU A 462 -14.72 19.63 13.58
C GLU A 462 -13.72 19.72 14.76
N PHE A 463 -12.46 19.35 14.54
CA PHE A 463 -11.46 19.24 15.59
C PHE A 463 -11.22 20.54 16.35
N ASP A 464 -11.03 21.67 15.65
CA ASP A 464 -10.73 22.95 16.30
C ASP A 464 -11.89 23.44 17.17
N GLN A 465 -13.14 23.16 16.74
CA GLN A 465 -14.34 23.46 17.52
C GLN A 465 -14.37 22.64 18.81
N TYR A 466 -14.28 21.31 18.71
CA TYR A 466 -14.32 20.44 19.89
C TYR A 466 -13.12 20.64 20.81
N ALA A 467 -11.91 20.83 20.26
CA ALA A 467 -10.72 21.14 21.03
C ALA A 467 -10.88 22.43 21.85
N SER A 468 -11.55 23.45 21.29
CA SER A 468 -11.86 24.69 22.00
C SER A 468 -12.92 24.46 23.09
N GLU A 469 -13.96 23.69 22.80
CA GLU A 469 -15.00 23.34 23.78
C GLU A 469 -14.44 22.52 24.95
N PHE A 470 -13.59 21.53 24.68
CA PHE A 470 -12.93 20.75 25.73
C PHE A 470 -12.06 21.62 26.63
N LYS A 471 -11.31 22.58 26.06
CA LYS A 471 -10.54 23.55 26.84
C LYS A 471 -11.43 24.45 27.71
N GLN A 472 -12.54 24.95 27.16
CA GLN A 472 -13.49 25.78 27.92
C GLN A 472 -14.10 25.04 29.10
N ARG A 473 -14.40 23.74 28.93
CA ARG A 473 -14.96 22.87 29.97
C ARG A 473 -13.90 22.33 30.93
N SER A 474 -12.63 22.71 30.78
CA SER A 474 -11.51 22.12 31.54
C SER A 474 -11.45 20.59 31.43
N LEU A 475 -11.86 20.02 30.28
CA LEU A 475 -11.75 18.60 29.96
C LEU A 475 -10.38 18.34 29.31
N PRO A 476 -9.42 17.73 30.03
CA PRO A 476 -8.12 17.40 29.47
C PRO A 476 -8.25 16.41 28.32
N PHE A 477 -7.45 16.60 27.29
CA PHE A 477 -7.39 15.69 26.15
C PHE A 477 -5.99 15.61 25.55
N ARG A 478 -5.70 14.47 24.91
CA ARG A 478 -4.47 14.24 24.14
C ARG A 478 -4.83 13.63 22.78
N VAL A 479 -4.12 14.04 21.74
CA VAL A 479 -4.27 13.43 20.40
C VAL A 479 -3.43 12.15 20.38
N LEU A 480 -4.06 11.01 20.14
CA LEU A 480 -3.40 9.70 20.02
C LEU A 480 -2.95 9.42 18.59
N VAL A 481 -3.78 9.79 17.61
CA VAL A 481 -3.52 9.61 16.18
C VAL A 481 -3.87 10.90 15.47
N ASP A 482 -2.90 11.45 14.76
CA ASP A 482 -3.04 12.74 14.07
C ASP A 482 -3.77 12.65 12.73
N ASP A 483 -3.72 11.48 12.09
CA ASP A 483 -4.38 11.18 10.82
C ASP A 483 -4.81 9.70 10.81
N VAL A 484 -6.10 9.47 11.05
CA VAL A 484 -6.69 8.14 11.07
C VAL A 484 -6.64 7.48 9.69
N GLN A 485 -6.73 8.24 8.59
CA GLN A 485 -6.62 7.66 7.25
C GLN A 485 -5.26 7.02 7.02
N ALA A 486 -4.17 7.65 7.49
CA ALA A 486 -2.82 7.11 7.33
C ALA A 486 -2.66 5.73 8.00
N VAL A 487 -3.32 5.50 9.13
CA VAL A 487 -3.30 4.20 9.83
C VAL A 487 -4.12 3.16 9.07
N ILE A 488 -5.28 3.55 8.52
CA ILE A 488 -6.12 2.67 7.69
C ILE A 488 -5.41 2.31 6.38
N ASP A 489 -4.72 3.27 5.75
CA ASP A 489 -3.97 3.04 4.52
C ASP A 489 -2.80 2.07 4.74
N ASP A 490 -2.09 2.19 5.86
CA ASP A 490 -1.03 1.26 6.26
C ASP A 490 -1.58 -0.16 6.52
N GLU A 491 -2.73 -0.29 7.19
CA GLU A 491 -3.42 -1.57 7.37
C GLU A 491 -3.79 -2.19 6.02
N LYS A 492 -4.45 -1.42 5.13
CA LYS A 492 -4.88 -1.86 3.80
C LYS A 492 -3.71 -2.33 2.96
N GLN A 493 -2.61 -1.58 2.93
CA GLN A 493 -1.38 -1.97 2.22
C GLN A 493 -0.81 -3.29 2.74
N LYS A 494 -0.81 -3.50 4.06
CA LYS A 494 -0.32 -4.75 4.67
C LYS A 494 -1.22 -5.93 4.33
N ILE A 495 -2.55 -5.77 4.39
CA ILE A 495 -3.52 -6.79 4.00
C ILE A 495 -3.36 -7.17 2.52
N ASP A 496 -3.19 -6.18 1.64
CA ASP A 496 -3.02 -6.41 0.20
C ASP A 496 -1.69 -7.15 -0.07
N ALA A 497 -0.60 -6.76 0.59
CA ALA A 497 0.68 -7.45 0.49
C ALA A 497 0.61 -8.91 0.97
N GLU A 498 -0.10 -9.19 2.06
CA GLU A 498 -0.34 -10.55 2.55
C GLU A 498 -1.22 -11.36 1.59
N SER A 499 -2.28 -10.74 1.06
CA SER A 499 -3.19 -11.36 0.11
C SER A 499 -2.49 -11.74 -1.20
N LEU A 500 -1.60 -10.89 -1.71
CA LEU A 500 -0.77 -11.19 -2.87
C LEU A 500 0.20 -12.35 -2.61
N LYS A 501 0.82 -12.41 -1.43
CA LYS A 501 1.69 -13.53 -1.02
C LYS A 501 0.92 -14.85 -1.00
N ARG A 502 -0.30 -14.86 -0.44
CA ARG A 502 -1.19 -16.03 -0.39
C ARG A 502 -1.60 -16.50 -1.80
N GLN A 503 -2.06 -15.57 -2.64
CA GLN A 503 -2.43 -15.88 -4.03
C GLN A 503 -1.26 -16.46 -4.83
N PHE A 504 -0.05 -15.92 -4.63
CA PHE A 504 1.17 -16.46 -5.24
C PHE A 504 1.45 -17.89 -4.75
N LYS A 505 1.42 -18.15 -3.44
CA LYS A 505 1.67 -19.50 -2.89
C LYS A 505 0.67 -20.53 -3.41
N SER A 506 -0.62 -20.21 -3.37
CA SER A 506 -1.68 -21.11 -3.85
C SER A 506 -1.50 -21.47 -5.33
N ARG A 507 -1.16 -20.49 -6.18
CA ARG A 507 -0.99 -20.71 -7.63
C ARG A 507 0.23 -21.55 -8.00
N PHE A 508 1.33 -21.44 -7.25
CA PHE A 508 2.60 -22.11 -7.59
C PHE A 508 2.85 -23.42 -6.86
N PHE A 509 2.34 -23.58 -5.64
CA PHE A 509 2.62 -24.75 -4.79
C PHE A 509 1.39 -25.63 -4.53
N GLY A 510 0.23 -25.29 -5.10
CA GLY A 510 -1.00 -26.08 -4.95
C GLY A 510 -1.48 -26.18 -3.50
N GLN A 511 -1.06 -25.24 -2.63
CA GLN A 511 -1.40 -25.24 -1.22
C GLN A 511 -2.87 -24.84 -0.99
N SER A 512 -3.52 -25.55 -0.07
CA SER A 512 -4.93 -25.39 0.32
C SER A 512 -5.26 -23.97 0.79
N LYS A 513 -6.53 -23.60 0.60
CA LYS A 513 -7.21 -22.41 1.11
C LYS A 513 -7.13 -22.23 2.64
N ALA A 514 -6.51 -23.15 3.39
CA ALA A 514 -6.08 -23.00 4.78
C ALA A 514 -5.13 -21.79 5.04
N ASP A 515 -4.60 -21.14 4.00
CA ASP A 515 -3.79 -19.92 4.09
C ASP A 515 -4.55 -18.67 4.58
N ILE A 516 -5.87 -18.74 4.85
CA ILE A 516 -6.64 -17.61 5.39
C ILE A 516 -6.62 -17.49 6.92
N VAL A 517 -6.18 -18.54 7.62
CA VAL A 517 -6.27 -18.63 9.08
C VAL A 517 -5.42 -17.55 9.76
N GLY A 518 -6.05 -16.72 10.59
CA GLY A 518 -5.39 -15.62 11.29
C GLY A 518 -5.14 -14.37 10.44
N THR A 519 -5.83 -14.22 9.32
CA THR A 519 -5.75 -13.04 8.43
C THR A 519 -7.12 -12.36 8.28
N TYR A 520 -7.14 -11.12 7.81
CA TYR A 520 -8.37 -10.40 7.51
C TYR A 520 -8.85 -10.67 6.08
N VAL A 521 -10.00 -11.30 5.94
CA VAL A 521 -10.53 -11.82 4.67
C VAL A 521 -11.94 -11.35 4.39
N SER A 522 -12.41 -11.49 3.15
CA SER A 522 -13.80 -11.18 2.79
C SER A 522 -14.74 -12.22 3.38
N TYR A 523 -16.01 -11.86 3.59
CA TYR A 523 -17.05 -12.78 4.03
C TYR A 523 -17.20 -13.96 3.07
N ASN A 524 -17.03 -13.75 1.77
CA ASN A 524 -17.04 -14.84 0.78
C ASN A 524 -15.88 -15.83 0.99
N GLU A 525 -14.69 -15.35 1.35
CA GLU A 525 -13.58 -16.23 1.73
C GLU A 525 -13.88 -16.99 3.03
N ILE A 526 -14.55 -16.36 4.01
CA ILE A 526 -15.02 -17.03 5.24
C ILE A 526 -15.98 -18.17 4.87
N LEU A 527 -17.00 -17.89 4.05
CA LEU A 527 -17.96 -18.91 3.61
C LEU A 527 -17.27 -20.08 2.89
N ALA A 528 -16.37 -19.78 1.96
CA ALA A 528 -15.62 -20.79 1.23
C ALA A 528 -14.78 -21.68 2.17
N PHE A 529 -14.20 -21.11 3.23
CA PHE A 529 -13.48 -21.86 4.25
C PHE A 529 -14.41 -22.76 5.08
N LEU A 530 -15.59 -22.28 5.49
CA LEU A 530 -16.55 -23.12 6.22
C LEU A 530 -17.04 -24.29 5.36
N GLU A 531 -17.33 -24.03 4.08
CA GLU A 531 -17.72 -25.06 3.12
C GLU A 531 -16.61 -26.09 2.89
N GLU A 532 -15.35 -25.65 2.76
CA GLU A 532 -14.20 -26.55 2.63
C GLU A 532 -14.07 -27.47 3.86
N LYS A 533 -14.15 -26.92 5.07
CA LYS A 533 -14.07 -27.72 6.31
C LYS A 533 -15.22 -28.71 6.43
N ALA A 534 -16.44 -28.31 6.06
CA ALA A 534 -17.59 -29.20 6.05
C ALA A 534 -17.49 -30.29 4.97
N GLN A 535 -16.93 -29.98 3.80
CA GLN A 535 -16.72 -30.98 2.74
C GLN A 535 -15.62 -31.99 3.11
N ALA A 536 -14.56 -31.55 3.80
CA ALA A 536 -13.47 -32.40 4.23
C ALA A 536 -13.89 -33.47 5.24
N ASP A 537 -14.88 -33.18 6.11
CA ASP A 537 -15.49 -34.14 7.03
C ASP A 537 -17.01 -33.92 7.12
N SER A 538 -17.72 -34.32 6.07
CA SER A 538 -19.18 -34.16 5.97
C SER A 538 -19.98 -35.01 6.97
N GLN A 539 -19.34 -35.97 7.66
CA GLN A 539 -19.98 -36.80 8.67
C GLN A 539 -20.13 -36.05 9.99
N HIS A 540 -19.11 -35.26 10.38
CA HIS A 540 -19.07 -34.59 11.68
C HIS A 540 -19.22 -33.07 11.57
N ILE A 541 -18.96 -32.48 10.40
CA ILE A 541 -18.89 -31.04 10.20
C ILE A 541 -19.90 -30.60 9.14
N ALA A 542 -20.70 -29.58 9.48
CA ALA A 542 -21.71 -29.04 8.57
C ALA A 542 -21.77 -27.51 8.66
N VAL A 543 -21.98 -26.85 7.52
CA VAL A 543 -22.34 -25.43 7.48
C VAL A 543 -23.80 -25.29 7.91
N VAL A 544 -24.06 -24.41 8.89
CA VAL A 544 -25.41 -24.12 9.39
C VAL A 544 -25.91 -22.78 8.88
N ASP A 545 -27.21 -22.74 8.54
CA ASP A 545 -27.90 -21.50 8.19
C ASP A 545 -28.54 -20.91 9.45
N ILE A 546 -28.13 -19.70 9.83
CA ILE A 546 -28.61 -18.99 11.01
C ILE A 546 -29.73 -18.03 10.63
N GLY A 547 -29.68 -17.46 9.42
CA GLY A 547 -30.63 -16.46 8.98
C GLY A 547 -30.13 -15.66 7.77
N ARG A 548 -30.76 -14.50 7.56
CA ARG A 548 -30.43 -13.58 6.47
C ARG A 548 -30.24 -12.18 7.03
N THR A 549 -29.34 -11.43 6.44
CA THR A 549 -29.11 -10.02 6.76
C THR A 549 -30.14 -9.11 6.09
N TYR A 550 -30.12 -7.81 6.40
CA TYR A 550 -30.98 -6.82 5.76
C TYR A 550 -30.77 -6.73 4.24
N GLU A 551 -29.52 -6.79 3.77
CA GLU A 551 -29.16 -6.83 2.34
C GLU A 551 -29.24 -8.27 1.77
N ASN A 552 -29.89 -9.20 2.47
CA ASN A 552 -30.21 -10.56 2.04
C ASN A 552 -29.00 -11.51 1.85
N ARG A 553 -27.86 -11.22 2.50
CA ARG A 553 -26.75 -12.16 2.62
C ARG A 553 -27.11 -13.27 3.62
N ALA A 554 -26.69 -14.50 3.35
CA ALA A 554 -26.89 -15.59 4.29
C ALA A 554 -25.95 -15.46 5.47
N ILE A 555 -26.46 -15.57 6.69
CA ILE A 555 -25.66 -15.64 7.91
C ILE A 555 -25.37 -17.12 8.15
N LYS A 556 -24.12 -17.51 7.85
CA LYS A 556 -23.67 -18.90 8.00
C LYS A 556 -22.76 -19.06 9.21
N GLY A 557 -22.86 -20.23 9.83
CA GLY A 557 -21.91 -20.72 10.82
C GLY A 557 -21.47 -22.14 10.47
N ILE A 558 -20.71 -22.76 11.36
CA ILE A 558 -20.29 -24.15 11.26
C ILE A 558 -20.66 -24.90 12.54
N SER A 559 -21.15 -26.13 12.37
CA SER A 559 -21.36 -27.07 13.47
C SER A 559 -20.35 -28.20 13.40
N ILE A 560 -19.68 -28.49 14.52
CA ILE A 560 -18.69 -29.55 14.68
C ILE A 560 -19.25 -30.55 15.71
N LYS A 561 -19.51 -31.79 15.27
CA LYS A 561 -20.21 -32.83 16.03
C LYS A 561 -19.53 -34.19 15.86
N PHE A 562 -18.48 -34.43 16.65
CA PHE A 562 -17.73 -35.69 16.57
C PHE A 562 -18.38 -36.85 17.34
N ASN A 563 -19.23 -36.55 18.33
CA ASN A 563 -20.01 -37.56 19.05
C ASN A 563 -21.50 -37.44 18.71
N PRO A 564 -22.07 -38.34 17.88
CA PRO A 564 -23.49 -38.33 17.53
C PRO A 564 -24.43 -38.47 18.73
N ALA A 565 -23.96 -39.02 19.85
CA ALA A 565 -24.75 -39.16 21.08
C ALA A 565 -24.72 -37.88 21.96
N ALA A 566 -23.89 -36.89 21.64
CA ALA A 566 -23.83 -35.64 22.39
C ALA A 566 -25.08 -34.80 22.11
N THR A 567 -25.82 -34.47 23.16
CA THR A 567 -27.02 -33.62 23.11
C THR A 567 -26.75 -32.18 23.54
N ARG A 568 -25.61 -31.96 24.20
CA ARG A 568 -25.20 -30.67 24.79
C ARG A 568 -24.47 -29.84 23.75
N ASN A 569 -24.75 -28.54 23.74
CA ASN A 569 -24.27 -27.63 22.71
C ASN A 569 -23.56 -26.42 23.33
N ILE A 570 -22.56 -25.89 22.62
CA ILE A 570 -21.97 -24.59 22.91
C ILE A 570 -22.05 -23.67 21.69
N TRP A 571 -22.21 -22.38 21.94
CA TRP A 571 -22.31 -21.35 20.92
C TRP A 571 -21.19 -20.33 21.06
N ILE A 572 -20.52 -20.03 19.94
CA ILE A 572 -19.49 -18.99 19.86
C ILE A 572 -19.82 -18.12 18.65
N ASP A 573 -19.89 -16.81 18.84
CA ASP A 573 -20.06 -15.86 17.74
C ASP A 573 -19.02 -14.73 17.74
N CYS A 574 -18.81 -14.20 16.54
CA CYS A 574 -17.86 -13.13 16.26
C CYS A 574 -18.49 -12.13 15.28
N GLY A 575 -17.86 -10.95 15.16
CA GLY A 575 -18.19 -9.99 14.10
C GLY A 575 -19.63 -9.49 14.13
N ILE A 576 -20.21 -9.34 15.32
CA ILE A 576 -21.50 -8.65 15.50
C ILE A 576 -21.35 -7.14 15.25
N HIS A 577 -20.21 -6.56 15.62
CA HIS A 577 -19.80 -5.23 15.20
C HIS A 577 -18.82 -5.32 14.02
N ALA A 578 -19.10 -4.55 12.98
CA ALA A 578 -18.43 -4.68 11.69
C ALA A 578 -16.93 -4.31 11.69
N ARG A 579 -16.54 -3.28 12.45
CA ARG A 579 -15.17 -2.75 12.51
C ARG A 579 -14.17 -3.63 13.27
N GLU A 580 -14.65 -4.64 14.01
CA GLU A 580 -13.87 -5.47 14.95
C GLU A 580 -13.26 -6.69 14.26
N TRP A 581 -12.41 -6.46 13.24
CA TRP A 581 -11.91 -7.47 12.30
C TRP A 581 -11.09 -8.60 12.91
N ILE A 582 -10.55 -8.42 14.11
CA ILE A 582 -9.84 -9.48 14.82
C ILE A 582 -10.78 -10.60 15.28
N THR A 583 -12.06 -10.31 15.49
CA THR A 583 -13.02 -11.30 15.98
C THR A 583 -13.37 -12.35 14.93
N PRO A 584 -13.70 -12.03 13.65
CA PRO A 584 -13.91 -13.07 12.64
C PRO A 584 -12.64 -13.91 12.40
N ALA A 585 -11.46 -13.27 12.41
CA ALA A 585 -10.18 -13.96 12.26
C ALA A 585 -9.96 -14.98 13.40
N ALA A 586 -10.26 -14.63 14.65
CA ALA A 586 -10.17 -15.52 15.80
C ALA A 586 -11.18 -16.69 15.72
N CYS A 587 -12.41 -16.45 15.28
CA CYS A 587 -13.39 -17.52 15.06
C CYS A 587 -12.93 -18.52 13.98
N ILE A 588 -12.40 -18.03 12.85
CA ILE A 588 -11.86 -18.88 11.77
C ILE A 588 -10.69 -19.72 12.30
N TRP A 589 -9.79 -19.10 13.07
CA TRP A 589 -8.67 -19.81 13.70
C TRP A 589 -9.13 -20.91 14.64
N MET A 590 -10.15 -20.64 15.45
CA MET A 590 -10.69 -21.62 16.39
C MET A 590 -11.35 -22.81 15.67
N VAL A 591 -12.07 -22.57 14.57
CA VAL A 591 -12.60 -23.66 13.73
C VAL A 591 -11.46 -24.53 13.20
N ASP A 592 -10.42 -23.91 12.62
CA ASP A 592 -9.27 -24.64 12.09
C ASP A 592 -8.56 -25.48 13.16
N LYS A 593 -8.28 -24.88 14.33
CA LYS A 593 -7.56 -25.54 15.42
C LYS A 593 -8.34 -26.63 16.12
N LEU A 594 -9.64 -26.46 16.35
CA LEU A 594 -10.45 -27.53 16.94
C LEU A 594 -10.43 -28.79 16.07
N ILE A 595 -10.53 -28.63 14.74
CA ILE A 595 -10.51 -29.75 13.79
C ILE A 595 -9.10 -30.36 13.70
N ASP A 596 -8.07 -29.52 13.54
CA ASP A 596 -6.68 -29.97 13.42
C ASP A 596 -6.19 -30.70 14.68
N GLU A 597 -6.46 -30.17 15.87
CA GLU A 597 -6.06 -30.79 17.13
C GLU A 597 -6.86 -32.06 17.43
N TYR A 598 -8.15 -32.14 17.05
CA TYR A 598 -8.91 -33.38 17.12
C TYR A 598 -8.31 -34.48 16.24
N ASN A 599 -7.99 -34.16 14.98
CA ASN A 599 -7.39 -35.10 14.04
C ASN A 599 -5.99 -35.57 14.48
N LYS A 600 -5.30 -34.76 15.29
CA LYS A 600 -4.02 -35.10 15.93
C LYS A 600 -4.18 -35.85 17.26
N ASN A 601 -5.40 -36.16 17.68
CA ASN A 601 -5.72 -36.79 18.96
C ASN A 601 -5.25 -35.99 20.19
N ASP A 602 -5.35 -34.66 20.17
CA ASP A 602 -5.16 -33.86 21.38
C ASP A 602 -6.20 -34.29 22.42
N ALA A 603 -5.72 -34.75 23.59
CA ALA A 603 -6.58 -35.34 24.61
C ALA A 603 -7.62 -34.34 25.15
N THR A 604 -7.28 -33.06 25.23
CA THR A 604 -8.18 -32.02 25.74
C THR A 604 -9.27 -31.74 24.71
N VAL A 605 -8.90 -31.45 23.46
CA VAL A 605 -9.85 -31.15 22.39
C VAL A 605 -10.76 -32.34 22.09
N THR A 606 -10.20 -33.54 22.03
CA THR A 606 -10.98 -34.79 21.86
C THR A 606 -11.99 -34.96 22.99
N SER A 607 -11.57 -34.72 24.24
CA SER A 607 -12.46 -34.76 25.39
C SER A 607 -13.58 -33.72 25.29
N LEU A 608 -13.28 -32.50 24.86
CA LEU A 608 -14.26 -31.42 24.68
C LEU A 608 -15.28 -31.75 23.58
N LEU A 609 -14.81 -32.13 22.40
CA LEU A 609 -15.67 -32.41 21.23
C LEU A 609 -16.47 -33.71 21.34
N ASN A 610 -16.06 -34.63 22.22
CA ASN A 610 -16.89 -35.77 22.60
C ASN A 610 -18.00 -35.41 23.59
N TYR A 611 -17.88 -34.29 24.30
CA TYR A 611 -18.84 -33.85 25.30
C TYR A 611 -19.84 -32.83 24.76
N TRP A 612 -19.40 -31.94 23.85
CA TRP A 612 -20.21 -30.89 23.26
C TRP A 612 -20.25 -30.95 21.73
N ASN A 613 -21.41 -30.61 21.18
CA ASN A 613 -21.49 -30.10 19.82
C ASN A 613 -21.12 -28.61 19.82
N VAL A 614 -20.21 -28.21 18.94
CA VAL A 614 -19.72 -26.82 18.88
C VAL A 614 -20.34 -26.12 17.69
N TYR A 615 -20.94 -24.94 17.93
CA TYR A 615 -21.45 -24.07 16.88
C TYR A 615 -20.66 -22.77 16.89
N ILE A 616 -20.09 -22.40 15.75
CA ILE A 616 -19.29 -21.17 15.60
C ILE A 616 -19.85 -20.35 14.44
N ALA A 617 -20.17 -19.07 14.69
CA ALA A 617 -20.61 -18.10 13.69
C ALA A 617 -19.54 -17.00 13.52
N PRO A 618 -18.70 -17.05 12.47
CA PRO A 618 -17.57 -16.12 12.36
C PRO A 618 -17.95 -14.65 12.11
N SER A 619 -19.15 -14.38 11.58
CA SER A 619 -19.68 -13.02 11.44
C SER A 619 -21.20 -13.04 11.53
N LEU A 620 -21.74 -12.40 12.58
CA LEU A 620 -23.19 -12.17 12.72
C LEU A 620 -23.69 -10.95 11.93
N ASN A 621 -22.78 -10.05 11.52
CA ASN A 621 -23.09 -8.87 10.72
C ASN A 621 -22.35 -8.88 9.37
N PRO A 622 -22.64 -9.81 8.44
CA PRO A 622 -21.98 -9.87 7.13
C PRO A 622 -22.10 -8.58 6.32
N ASP A 623 -23.24 -7.90 6.37
CA ASP A 623 -23.47 -6.65 5.62
C ASP A 623 -22.58 -5.53 6.13
N GLY A 624 -22.59 -5.31 7.46
CA GLY A 624 -21.72 -4.34 8.08
C GLY A 624 -20.25 -4.68 7.86
N TYR A 625 -19.87 -5.96 7.99
CA TYR A 625 -18.50 -6.43 7.80
C TYR A 625 -17.98 -6.12 6.39
N GLU A 626 -18.73 -6.47 5.34
CA GLU A 626 -18.37 -6.13 3.96
C GLU A 626 -18.37 -4.62 3.72
N TYR A 627 -19.32 -3.89 4.29
CA TYR A 627 -19.34 -2.44 4.22
C TYR A 627 -18.10 -1.81 4.87
N SER A 628 -17.61 -2.38 5.97
CA SER A 628 -16.36 -1.93 6.60
C SER A 628 -15.12 -2.22 5.75
N ARG A 629 -15.12 -3.32 4.99
CA ARG A 629 -14.00 -3.66 4.09
C ARG A 629 -13.94 -2.80 2.84
N THR A 630 -15.09 -2.39 2.33
CA THR A 630 -15.20 -1.79 0.98
C THR A 630 -15.50 -0.31 1.00
N THR A 631 -16.22 0.18 2.02
CA THR A 631 -16.77 1.54 2.01
C THR A 631 -16.36 2.35 3.23
N SER A 632 -16.51 1.83 4.45
CA SER A 632 -16.30 2.63 5.68
C SER A 632 -15.65 1.79 6.78
N ARG A 633 -14.31 1.74 6.84
CA ARG A 633 -13.51 0.91 7.75
C ARG A 633 -13.95 0.91 9.22
N LEU A 634 -14.44 2.04 9.70
CA LEU A 634 -14.87 2.22 11.10
C LEU A 634 -16.38 2.01 11.31
N TRP A 635 -17.09 1.44 10.34
CA TRP A 635 -18.52 1.13 10.47
C TRP A 635 -18.75 0.05 11.54
N ARG A 636 -19.72 0.26 12.43
CA ARG A 636 -20.04 -0.65 13.53
C ARG A 636 -21.33 -1.45 13.31
N LYS A 637 -22.40 -0.77 12.90
CA LYS A 637 -23.81 -1.22 12.96
C LYS A 637 -24.19 -2.20 11.83
N SER A 638 -25.46 -2.64 11.81
CA SER A 638 -26.09 -3.30 10.65
C SER A 638 -26.16 -2.34 9.43
N ARG A 639 -26.75 -2.79 8.32
CA ARG A 639 -27.02 -1.96 7.13
C ARG A 639 -28.51 -1.69 6.88
N ALA A 640 -29.35 -1.90 7.89
CA ALA A 640 -30.76 -1.56 7.81
C ALA A 640 -30.97 -0.06 7.53
N ARG A 641 -31.97 0.28 6.71
CA ARG A 641 -32.34 1.68 6.48
C ARG A 641 -32.98 2.25 7.74
N GLY A 642 -32.53 3.43 8.18
CA GLY A 642 -33.16 4.14 9.29
C GLY A 642 -34.61 4.49 8.99
N THR A 643 -35.46 4.50 10.02
CA THR A 643 -36.88 4.85 9.92
C THR A 643 -37.12 6.35 9.68
N THR A 644 -36.13 7.20 10.00
CA THR A 644 -36.17 8.65 9.82
C THR A 644 -34.79 9.20 9.45
N GLY A 645 -34.69 10.01 8.40
CA GLY A 645 -33.45 10.67 7.98
C GLY A 645 -32.55 9.84 7.05
N SER A 646 -31.31 10.29 6.86
CA SER A 646 -30.30 9.66 5.98
C SER A 646 -29.34 8.70 6.72
N CYS A 647 -29.68 8.29 7.95
CA CYS A 647 -28.84 7.44 8.79
C CYS A 647 -29.19 5.95 8.62
N PHE A 648 -28.19 5.09 8.77
CA PHE A 648 -28.31 3.64 8.54
C PHE A 648 -27.80 2.85 9.75
N GLY A 649 -28.31 1.64 9.87
CA GLY A 649 -27.83 0.61 10.78
C GLY A 649 -28.34 0.73 12.21
N VAL A 650 -28.47 -0.43 12.84
CA VAL A 650 -28.77 -0.64 14.26
C VAL A 650 -27.56 -1.30 14.92
N ASP A 651 -27.27 -0.92 16.17
CA ASP A 651 -26.33 -1.67 17.01
C ASP A 651 -26.98 -3.01 17.38
N LEU A 652 -26.48 -4.08 16.75
CA LEU A 652 -27.00 -5.43 16.95
C LEU A 652 -26.87 -5.90 18.41
N ASN A 653 -25.88 -5.41 19.15
CA ASN A 653 -25.68 -5.71 20.57
C ASN A 653 -26.42 -4.74 21.51
N ARG A 654 -27.34 -3.94 20.97
CA ARG A 654 -28.39 -3.21 21.72
C ARG A 654 -29.79 -3.63 21.30
N ASN A 655 -29.92 -4.55 20.35
CA ASN A 655 -31.20 -4.92 19.74
C ASN A 655 -31.89 -6.13 20.40
N TYR A 656 -31.27 -6.84 21.35
CA TYR A 656 -31.87 -8.05 21.92
C TYR A 656 -33.04 -7.74 22.87
N PRO A 657 -34.07 -8.60 22.97
CA PRO A 657 -35.29 -8.35 23.73
C PRO A 657 -35.13 -8.56 25.24
N ARG A 658 -33.96 -8.23 25.80
CA ARG A 658 -33.72 -8.27 27.25
C ARG A 658 -33.44 -6.88 27.78
N LYS A 659 -34.40 -6.38 28.58
CA LYS A 659 -34.34 -5.04 29.19
C LYS A 659 -34.06 -3.94 28.15
N TRP A 660 -34.55 -4.14 26.93
CA TRP A 660 -34.26 -3.29 25.78
C TRP A 660 -34.57 -1.81 26.08
N MET A 661 -33.64 -0.92 25.74
CA MET A 661 -33.75 0.54 25.93
C MET A 661 -33.89 1.00 27.39
N THR A 662 -33.46 0.22 28.39
CA THR A 662 -33.44 0.68 29.80
C THR A 662 -32.17 1.44 30.19
N GLY A 663 -31.11 1.39 29.38
CA GLY A 663 -29.87 2.15 29.61
C GLY A 663 -28.75 1.79 28.62
N GLY A 664 -27.84 2.73 28.36
CA GLY A 664 -26.66 2.53 27.48
C GLY A 664 -26.99 2.21 26.02
N ALA A 665 -28.15 2.64 25.55
CA ALA A 665 -28.62 2.47 24.19
C ALA A 665 -29.33 3.75 23.74
N SER A 666 -29.20 4.11 22.47
CA SER A 666 -29.79 5.33 21.91
C SER A 666 -31.04 5.03 21.09
N SER A 667 -32.01 5.95 21.12
CA SER A 667 -33.16 5.97 20.20
C SER A 667 -32.88 6.79 18.92
N SER A 668 -31.73 7.47 18.83
CA SER A 668 -31.33 8.25 17.66
C SER A 668 -30.77 7.35 16.56
N PRO A 669 -31.36 7.29 15.34
CA PRO A 669 -30.86 6.45 14.25
C PRO A 669 -29.42 6.74 13.80
N CYS A 670 -28.90 7.93 14.10
CA CYS A 670 -27.54 8.34 13.74
C CYS A 670 -26.49 7.98 14.80
N SER A 671 -26.91 7.60 16.01
CA SER A 671 -26.00 7.15 17.06
C SER A 671 -25.42 5.77 16.73
N ASP A 672 -24.19 5.52 17.14
CA ASP A 672 -23.52 4.22 17.01
C ASP A 672 -24.11 3.16 17.95
N THR A 673 -24.81 3.57 19.01
CA THR A 673 -25.51 2.70 19.97
C THR A 673 -27.02 2.66 19.73
N TYR A 674 -27.48 3.03 18.52
CA TYR A 674 -28.90 3.01 18.16
C TYR A 674 -29.49 1.60 18.32
N ALA A 675 -30.48 1.43 19.19
CA ALA A 675 -31.02 0.12 19.57
C ALA A 675 -32.04 -0.45 18.57
N GLY A 676 -32.40 0.31 17.54
CA GLY A 676 -33.42 -0.04 16.54
C GLY A 676 -34.81 0.51 16.88
N PRO A 677 -35.78 0.34 15.97
CA PRO A 677 -37.16 0.80 16.19
C PRO A 677 -37.93 -0.05 17.20
N SER A 678 -37.52 -1.30 17.42
CA SER A 678 -38.09 -2.22 18.41
C SER A 678 -37.05 -3.26 18.79
N ALA A 679 -37.22 -3.88 19.96
CA ALA A 679 -36.44 -5.07 20.32
C ALA A 679 -36.56 -6.16 19.24
N GLY A 680 -35.43 -6.75 18.88
CA GLY A 680 -35.30 -7.76 17.84
C GLY A 680 -35.79 -7.27 16.49
N SER A 681 -35.59 -5.99 16.14
CA SER A 681 -35.99 -5.44 14.83
C SER A 681 -35.19 -6.06 13.69
N GLU A 682 -33.89 -6.26 13.91
CA GLU A 682 -32.93 -6.59 12.86
C GLU A 682 -33.05 -8.05 12.42
N PRO A 683 -33.06 -8.34 11.11
CA PRO A 683 -33.14 -9.72 10.62
C PRO A 683 -31.95 -10.58 11.07
N GLU A 684 -30.78 -9.97 11.24
CA GLU A 684 -29.59 -10.61 11.82
C GLU A 684 -29.85 -11.10 13.25
N THR A 685 -30.33 -10.20 14.12
CA THR A 685 -30.68 -10.50 15.51
C THR A 685 -31.78 -11.56 15.58
N LYS A 686 -32.83 -11.44 14.75
CA LYS A 686 -33.92 -12.43 14.67
C LYS A 686 -33.41 -13.82 14.27
N GLY A 687 -32.48 -13.89 13.32
CA GLY A 687 -31.87 -15.14 12.88
C GLY A 687 -31.20 -15.88 14.03
N VAL A 688 -30.34 -15.17 14.79
CA VAL A 688 -29.65 -15.73 15.96
C VAL A 688 -30.64 -16.14 17.05
N ILE A 689 -31.64 -15.30 17.35
CA ILE A 689 -32.70 -15.60 18.33
C ILE A 689 -33.40 -16.91 17.96
N ASN A 690 -33.89 -17.02 16.73
CA ASN A 690 -34.61 -18.20 16.25
C ASN A 690 -33.72 -19.45 16.28
N PHE A 691 -32.46 -19.32 15.84
CA PHE A 691 -31.52 -20.44 15.80
C PHE A 691 -31.25 -20.99 17.21
N LEU A 692 -30.96 -20.13 18.18
CA LEU A 692 -30.66 -20.56 19.55
C LEU A 692 -31.92 -21.07 20.27
N GLN A 693 -33.08 -20.42 20.08
CA GLN A 693 -34.35 -20.88 20.63
C GLN A 693 -34.76 -22.26 20.10
N SER A 694 -34.41 -22.61 18.86
CA SER A 694 -34.68 -23.94 18.29
C SER A 694 -34.06 -25.11 19.08
N LYS A 695 -33.08 -24.81 19.95
CA LYS A 695 -32.33 -25.77 20.78
C LYS A 695 -32.31 -25.35 22.24
N ILE A 696 -33.32 -24.60 22.69
CA ILE A 696 -33.42 -24.13 24.07
C ILE A 696 -33.29 -25.29 25.06
N GLY A 697 -32.59 -25.05 26.18
CA GLY A 697 -32.33 -26.07 27.21
C GLY A 697 -31.19 -27.05 26.90
N THR A 698 -30.57 -26.98 25.72
CA THR A 698 -29.40 -27.82 25.36
C THR A 698 -28.08 -27.08 25.38
N TRP A 699 -28.12 -25.74 25.53
CA TRP A 699 -26.95 -24.87 25.48
C TRP A 699 -26.31 -24.74 26.85
N ASP A 700 -25.03 -25.08 26.94
CA ASP A 700 -24.24 -24.92 28.17
C ASP A 700 -23.44 -23.63 28.22
N MET A 701 -23.04 -23.13 27.06
CA MET A 701 -22.17 -21.98 26.95
C MET A 701 -22.54 -21.12 25.75
N TYR A 702 -22.53 -19.80 25.98
CA TYR A 702 -22.63 -18.75 24.97
C TYR A 702 -21.41 -17.83 25.10
N MET A 703 -20.65 -17.63 24.02
CA MET A 703 -19.49 -16.75 23.98
C MET A 703 -19.58 -15.78 22.81
N SER A 704 -19.60 -14.48 23.08
CA SER A 704 -19.52 -13.42 22.06
C SER A 704 -18.14 -12.78 22.06
N PHE A 705 -17.48 -12.73 20.90
CA PHE A 705 -16.20 -12.02 20.74
C PHE A 705 -16.38 -10.64 20.14
N HIS A 706 -15.77 -9.67 20.81
CA HIS A 706 -15.69 -8.28 20.45
C HIS A 706 -14.23 -7.82 20.45
N SER A 707 -13.97 -6.60 19.96
CA SER A 707 -12.74 -5.88 20.29
C SER A 707 -13.04 -4.38 20.44
N TYR A 708 -12.32 -3.61 21.23
CA TYR A 708 -11.08 -3.94 21.93
C TYR A 708 -11.13 -3.53 23.40
N GLY A 709 -10.13 -3.97 24.17
CA GLY A 709 -9.96 -3.51 25.56
C GLY A 709 -9.35 -4.54 26.49
N GLN A 710 -9.27 -5.80 26.07
CA GLN A 710 -8.86 -6.93 26.92
C GLN A 710 -9.76 -7.05 28.14
N TRP A 711 -11.05 -7.29 27.92
CA TRP A 711 -12.05 -7.53 28.97
C TRP A 711 -12.64 -8.92 28.84
N TRP A 712 -13.01 -9.53 29.96
CA TRP A 712 -13.80 -10.75 30.00
C TRP A 712 -15.05 -10.51 30.84
N PHE A 713 -16.18 -10.39 30.16
CA PHE A 713 -17.43 -10.05 30.78
C PHE A 713 -18.26 -11.27 31.14
N THR A 714 -18.94 -11.13 32.28
CA THR A 714 -20.08 -11.92 32.73
C THR A 714 -21.34 -11.05 32.67
N PRO A 715 -22.55 -11.62 32.75
CA PRO A 715 -23.76 -10.84 32.99
C PRO A 715 -23.64 -10.09 34.34
N TYR A 716 -24.43 -9.06 34.62
CA TYR A 716 -25.34 -8.40 33.69
C TYR A 716 -24.74 -7.14 33.08
N GLY A 717 -25.23 -6.74 31.90
CA GLY A 717 -25.01 -5.43 31.30
C GLY A 717 -26.11 -4.44 31.65
N TYR A 718 -27.37 -4.88 31.71
CA TYR A 718 -28.48 -3.97 31.97
C TYR A 718 -28.62 -3.53 33.44
N ASP A 719 -27.92 -4.17 34.38
CA ASP A 719 -28.02 -3.93 35.83
C ASP A 719 -26.69 -4.26 36.53
N THR A 720 -26.36 -3.55 37.62
CA THR A 720 -25.12 -3.77 38.41
C THR A 720 -25.14 -5.01 39.31
N SER A 721 -26.29 -5.68 39.41
CA SER A 721 -26.46 -6.96 40.09
C SER A 721 -25.64 -8.06 39.40
N LEU A 722 -25.28 -9.07 40.18
CA LEU A 722 -24.48 -10.18 39.70
C LEU A 722 -25.35 -11.40 39.41
N PRO A 723 -25.04 -12.18 38.37
CA PRO A 723 -25.71 -13.44 38.07
C PRO A 723 -25.46 -14.44 39.20
N ALA A 724 -26.41 -15.36 39.40
CA ALA A 724 -26.36 -16.29 40.53
C ALA A 724 -25.07 -17.14 40.56
N ASN A 725 -24.53 -17.46 39.38
CA ASN A 725 -23.29 -18.23 39.23
C ASN A 725 -22.07 -17.36 38.89
N TYR A 726 -22.08 -16.06 39.23
CA TYR A 726 -20.98 -15.11 38.95
C TYR A 726 -19.60 -15.64 39.36
N ASN A 727 -19.47 -16.11 40.62
CA ASN A 727 -18.19 -16.60 41.14
C ASN A 727 -17.66 -17.79 40.33
N SER A 728 -18.56 -18.64 39.83
CA SER A 728 -18.18 -19.74 38.95
C SER A 728 -17.67 -19.20 37.62
N GLN A 729 -18.44 -18.35 36.93
CA GLN A 729 -18.02 -17.77 35.65
C GLN A 729 -16.69 -17.02 35.77
N TYR A 730 -16.52 -16.21 36.82
CA TYR A 730 -15.28 -15.47 37.11
C TYR A 730 -14.08 -16.41 37.25
N ALA A 731 -14.21 -17.49 38.03
CA ALA A 731 -13.13 -18.44 38.23
C ALA A 731 -12.69 -19.12 36.93
N LYS A 732 -13.63 -19.41 36.02
CA LYS A 732 -13.34 -20.07 34.75
C LYS A 732 -12.72 -19.07 33.77
N ALA A 733 -13.26 -17.86 33.70
CA ALA A 733 -12.67 -16.75 32.97
C ALA A 733 -11.21 -16.51 33.41
N GLN A 734 -10.93 -16.57 34.72
CA GLN A 734 -9.57 -16.41 35.25
C GLN A 734 -8.62 -17.51 34.75
N ILE A 735 -9.09 -18.75 34.64
CA ILE A 735 -8.31 -19.86 34.05
C ILE A 735 -8.01 -19.57 32.58
N GLY A 736 -9.00 -19.12 31.81
CA GLY A 736 -8.83 -18.71 30.41
C GLY A 736 -7.81 -17.58 30.26
N VAL A 737 -7.93 -16.52 31.06
CA VAL A 737 -6.99 -15.38 31.08
C VAL A 737 -5.58 -15.81 31.46
N ASN A 738 -5.42 -16.72 32.43
CA ASN A 738 -4.11 -17.24 32.80
C ASN A 738 -3.49 -18.04 31.64
N ALA A 739 -4.30 -18.80 30.91
CA ALA A 739 -3.84 -19.52 29.72
C ALA A 739 -3.43 -18.55 28.59
N ILE A 740 -4.19 -17.48 28.33
CA ILE A 740 -3.78 -16.40 27.41
C ILE A 740 -2.42 -15.82 27.84
N ARG A 741 -2.26 -15.50 29.13
CA ARG A 741 -1.01 -14.95 29.70
C ARG A 741 0.19 -15.88 29.56
N SER A 742 -0.04 -17.20 29.56
CA SER A 742 1.03 -18.17 29.36
C SER A 742 1.61 -18.14 27.94
N VAL A 743 0.81 -17.74 26.95
CA VAL A 743 1.24 -17.51 25.57
C VAL A 743 1.86 -16.11 25.42
N ASN A 744 1.23 -15.12 26.04
CA ASN A 744 1.65 -13.72 25.96
C ASN A 744 1.49 -13.03 27.31
N SER A 745 2.61 -12.90 28.03
CA SER A 745 2.64 -12.34 29.39
C SER A 745 2.25 -10.86 29.46
N ALA A 746 2.22 -10.15 28.33
CA ALA A 746 1.78 -8.75 28.26
C ALA A 746 0.25 -8.59 28.38
N ARG A 747 -0.53 -9.68 28.26
CA ARG A 747 -2.00 -9.62 28.27
C ARG A 747 -2.54 -9.41 29.68
N THR A 748 -3.28 -8.32 29.83
CA THR A 748 -3.90 -7.92 31.09
C THR A 748 -5.41 -7.80 30.90
N TYR A 749 -6.08 -8.95 30.99
CA TYR A 749 -7.53 -9.00 30.98
C TYR A 749 -8.12 -8.70 32.34
N ASP A 750 -9.14 -7.86 32.34
CA ASP A 750 -9.96 -7.53 33.51
C ASP A 750 -11.29 -8.29 33.42
N ILE A 751 -11.74 -8.88 34.53
CA ILE A 751 -12.87 -9.83 34.59
C ILE A 751 -13.96 -9.29 35.51
N GLY A 752 -15.23 -9.36 35.10
CA GLY A 752 -16.34 -8.86 35.91
C GLY A 752 -17.67 -8.80 35.14
N SER A 753 -18.71 -8.25 35.75
CA SER A 753 -19.97 -8.01 35.03
C SER A 753 -19.82 -6.82 34.08
N VAL A 754 -20.53 -6.84 32.95
CA VAL A 754 -20.52 -5.74 31.96
C VAL A 754 -20.82 -4.40 32.66
N ALA A 755 -21.88 -4.33 33.46
CA ALA A 755 -22.31 -3.12 34.15
C ALA A 755 -21.30 -2.60 35.18
N GLN A 756 -20.59 -3.48 35.89
CA GLN A 756 -19.63 -3.06 36.93
C GLN A 756 -18.30 -2.58 36.35
N LEU A 757 -17.86 -3.18 35.25
CA LEU A 757 -16.57 -2.84 34.63
C LEU A 757 -16.69 -1.67 33.66
N LEU A 758 -17.80 -1.61 32.94
CA LEU A 758 -18.12 -0.61 31.94
C LEU A 758 -19.25 0.31 32.45
N TYR A 759 -20.45 0.14 31.92
CA TYR A 759 -21.63 0.96 32.19
C TYR A 759 -22.87 0.11 31.94
N ILE A 760 -24.04 0.62 32.33
CA ILE A 760 -25.31 -0.04 32.03
C ILE A 760 -25.49 -0.12 30.52
N ALA A 761 -25.44 -1.33 29.95
CA ALA A 761 -25.66 -1.60 28.53
C ALA A 761 -26.82 -2.59 28.38
N SER A 762 -27.97 -2.08 27.92
CA SER A 762 -29.19 -2.88 27.77
C SER A 762 -29.36 -3.45 26.37
N GLY A 763 -30.16 -4.53 26.24
CA GLY A 763 -30.39 -5.19 24.96
C GLY A 763 -29.17 -5.94 24.41
N SER A 764 -28.29 -6.41 25.29
CA SER A 764 -27.08 -7.15 24.93
C SER A 764 -27.35 -8.64 24.67
N THR A 765 -26.48 -9.26 23.86
CA THR A 765 -26.50 -10.70 23.56
C THR A 765 -26.41 -11.56 24.81
N VAL A 766 -25.41 -11.29 25.65
CA VAL A 766 -25.05 -12.11 26.82
C VAL A 766 -26.13 -12.08 27.90
N ASP A 767 -26.75 -10.92 28.13
CA ASP A 767 -27.85 -10.82 29.11
C ASP A 767 -29.06 -11.65 28.65
N TRP A 768 -29.42 -11.54 27.38
CA TRP A 768 -30.50 -12.33 26.80
C TRP A 768 -30.19 -13.84 26.81
N ALA A 769 -28.97 -14.24 26.47
CA ALA A 769 -28.58 -15.65 26.50
C ALA A 769 -28.63 -16.24 27.92
N TYR A 770 -28.19 -15.49 28.93
CA TYR A 770 -28.21 -15.92 30.32
C TYR A 770 -29.64 -16.00 30.86
N ASP A 771 -30.42 -14.94 30.70
CA ASP A 771 -31.71 -14.82 31.36
C ASP A 771 -32.87 -15.47 30.61
N ASP A 772 -32.92 -15.37 29.29
CA ASP A 772 -34.06 -15.80 28.50
C ASP A 772 -33.87 -17.23 28.00
N LEU A 773 -32.65 -17.61 27.62
CA LEU A 773 -32.31 -18.98 27.21
C LEU A 773 -31.81 -19.87 28.35
N LYS A 774 -31.54 -19.30 29.53
CA LYS A 774 -31.03 -20.02 30.71
C LYS A 774 -29.69 -20.72 30.46
N ILE A 775 -28.84 -20.12 29.63
CA ILE A 775 -27.49 -20.64 29.37
C ILE A 775 -26.61 -20.33 30.58
N PRO A 776 -26.05 -21.33 31.29
CA PRO A 776 -25.37 -21.09 32.55
C PRO A 776 -24.07 -20.29 32.39
N PHE A 777 -23.29 -20.53 31.32
CA PHE A 777 -22.06 -19.80 31.07
C PHE A 777 -22.24 -18.88 29.85
N ALA A 778 -22.66 -17.64 30.07
CA ALA A 778 -22.83 -16.65 29.01
C ALA A 778 -21.78 -15.54 29.19
N ASN A 779 -20.87 -15.36 28.24
CA ASN A 779 -19.74 -14.45 28.40
C ASN A 779 -19.47 -13.65 27.13
N THR A 780 -18.85 -12.49 27.30
CA THR A 780 -18.26 -11.71 26.21
C THR A 780 -16.77 -11.55 26.45
N ILE A 781 -15.96 -11.61 25.41
CA ILE A 781 -14.54 -11.23 25.47
C ILE A 781 -14.30 -10.05 24.54
N GLU A 782 -13.66 -9.01 25.05
CA GLU A 782 -13.07 -7.92 24.26
C GLU A 782 -11.61 -8.26 23.99
N LEU A 783 -11.29 -8.62 22.76
CA LEU A 783 -9.96 -9.01 22.33
C LEU A 783 -8.97 -7.81 22.34
N PRO A 784 -7.67 -8.05 22.15
CA PRO A 784 -6.67 -7.00 22.06
C PRO A 784 -6.91 -6.05 20.87
N PRO A 785 -6.32 -4.84 20.91
CA PRO A 785 -5.39 -4.31 21.93
C PRO A 785 -6.10 -3.80 23.21
N LYS A 786 -5.32 -3.41 24.24
CA LYS A 786 -5.86 -2.71 25.42
C LYS A 786 -6.00 -1.20 25.20
N SER A 787 -5.25 -0.64 24.23
CA SER A 787 -5.18 0.79 23.94
C SER A 787 -5.92 1.16 22.65
N ALA A 788 -6.42 2.39 22.58
CA ALA A 788 -7.08 2.95 21.39
C ALA A 788 -6.22 3.06 20.13
N SER A 789 -4.90 3.06 20.28
CA SER A 789 -3.98 2.88 19.17
C SER A 789 -3.20 1.59 19.43
N PRO A 790 -3.34 0.55 18.58
CA PRO A 790 -4.03 0.57 17.28
C PRO A 790 -5.58 0.44 17.31
N GLY A 791 -6.20 0.16 18.46
CA GLY A 791 -7.67 0.06 18.59
C GLY A 791 -8.28 -0.97 17.62
N PHE A 792 -9.27 -0.54 16.84
CA PHE A 792 -9.93 -1.40 15.83
C PHE A 792 -9.07 -1.70 14.59
N VAL A 793 -7.98 -0.95 14.37
CA VAL A 793 -7.10 -1.04 13.19
C VAL A 793 -5.83 -1.83 13.55
N LEU A 794 -6.04 -3.01 14.17
CA LEU A 794 -4.97 -3.87 14.66
C LEU A 794 -4.14 -4.41 13.47
N PRO A 795 -2.81 -4.23 13.43
CA PRO A 795 -1.99 -4.64 12.30
C PRO A 795 -2.16 -6.13 11.93
N PRO A 796 -2.23 -6.49 10.63
CA PRO A 796 -2.40 -7.87 10.19
C PRO A 796 -1.32 -8.82 10.74
N SER A 797 -0.09 -8.32 10.92
CA SER A 797 1.03 -9.08 11.49
C SER A 797 0.81 -9.54 12.94
N GLU A 798 -0.05 -8.85 13.70
CA GLU A 798 -0.37 -9.22 15.09
C GLU A 798 -1.55 -10.19 15.19
N ALA A 799 -2.40 -10.25 14.15
CA ALA A 799 -3.63 -11.04 14.16
C ALA A 799 -3.40 -12.54 14.44
N PRO A 800 -2.42 -13.24 13.84
CA PRO A 800 -2.16 -14.65 14.16
C PRO A 800 -1.80 -14.89 15.63
N GLY A 801 -1.03 -13.98 16.24
CA GLY A 801 -0.65 -14.08 17.65
C GLY A 801 -1.86 -13.93 18.57
N VAL A 802 -2.73 -12.97 18.27
CA VAL A 802 -3.99 -12.75 18.99
C VAL A 802 -4.94 -13.93 18.83
N CYS A 803 -5.07 -14.49 17.62
CA CYS A 803 -5.91 -15.65 17.37
C CYS A 803 -5.41 -16.88 18.16
N HIS A 804 -4.09 -17.10 18.18
CA HIS A 804 -3.47 -18.20 18.91
C HIS A 804 -3.65 -18.11 20.43
N GLU A 805 -3.33 -16.96 21.03
CA GLU A 805 -3.47 -16.79 22.48
C GLU A 805 -4.94 -16.88 22.91
N THR A 806 -5.88 -16.35 22.11
CA THR A 806 -7.33 -16.46 22.35
C THR A 806 -7.81 -17.91 22.31
N TYR A 807 -7.38 -18.68 21.32
CA TYR A 807 -7.71 -20.11 21.21
C TYR A 807 -7.23 -20.91 22.43
N VAL A 808 -6.00 -20.67 22.90
CA VAL A 808 -5.45 -21.30 24.10
C VAL A 808 -6.26 -20.93 25.35
N GLY A 809 -6.64 -19.66 25.48
CA GLY A 809 -7.56 -19.18 26.52
C GLY A 809 -8.90 -19.90 26.52
N MET A 810 -9.54 -19.97 25.35
CA MET A 810 -10.82 -20.64 25.19
C MET A 810 -10.75 -22.14 25.48
N LYS A 811 -9.71 -22.83 25.02
CA LYS A 811 -9.52 -24.26 25.30
C LYS A 811 -9.47 -24.52 26.81
N ALA A 812 -8.73 -23.71 27.57
CA ALA A 812 -8.65 -23.83 29.01
C ALA A 812 -9.97 -23.48 29.72
N PHE A 813 -10.65 -22.42 29.27
CA PHE A 813 -11.96 -22.00 29.77
C PHE A 813 -13.01 -23.11 29.59
N LEU A 814 -13.10 -23.68 28.39
CA LEU A 814 -14.01 -24.77 28.06
C LEU A 814 -13.73 -26.03 28.89
N ALA A 815 -12.46 -26.40 29.06
CA ALA A 815 -12.08 -27.54 29.89
C ALA A 815 -12.53 -27.36 31.34
N ALA A 816 -12.39 -26.16 31.90
CA ALA A 816 -12.80 -25.85 33.26
C ALA A 816 -14.34 -25.87 33.43
N ILE A 817 -15.09 -25.37 32.44
CA ILE A 817 -16.57 -25.48 32.45
C ILE A 817 -17.00 -26.94 32.40
N LYS A 818 -16.42 -27.74 31.49
CA LYS A 818 -16.76 -29.16 31.36
C LYS A 818 -16.58 -29.90 32.68
N GLN A 819 -15.46 -29.65 33.37
CA GLN A 819 -15.17 -30.28 34.65
C GLN A 819 -16.25 -29.98 35.70
N GLU A 820 -16.73 -28.74 35.79
CA GLU A 820 -17.81 -28.36 36.70
C GLU A 820 -19.14 -29.02 36.33
N LEU A 821 -19.53 -29.00 35.06
CA LEU A 821 -20.77 -29.63 34.60
C LEU A 821 -20.76 -31.14 34.82
N GLN A 822 -19.61 -31.80 34.68
CA GLN A 822 -19.49 -33.22 34.99
C GLN A 822 -19.64 -33.50 36.50
N SER A 823 -19.04 -32.67 37.35
CA SER A 823 -19.15 -32.82 38.81
C SER A 823 -20.58 -32.64 39.32
N SER A 824 -21.35 -31.73 38.73
CA SER A 824 -22.75 -31.48 39.10
C SER A 824 -23.74 -32.56 38.64
N MET A 825 -23.34 -33.44 37.73
CA MET A 825 -24.15 -34.61 37.31
C MET A 825 -23.82 -35.87 38.12
N SER A 826 -22.68 -35.91 38.80
CA SER A 826 -22.24 -37.06 39.62
C SER A 826 -22.65 -36.98 41.08
N GLY A 827 -23.15 -35.83 41.54
CA GLY A 827 -23.70 -35.62 42.89
C GLY A 827 -25.18 -35.28 42.80
#